data_AF-A0AAN5D9P9-F1
#
_entry.id   AF-A0AAN5D9P9-F1
#
_cell.length_a   1.000
_cell.length_b   1.000
_cell.length_c   1.000
_cell.angle_alpha   90.00
_cell.angle_beta   90.00
_cell.angle_gamma   90.00
#
_symmetry.space_group_name_H-M   'P 1'
#
loop_
_entity.id
_entity.type
_entity.pdbx_description
1 polymer ?
#
loop_
_entity_poly.entity_id
_entity_poly.type
_entity_poly.pdbx_seq_one_letter_code
_entity_poly.pdbx_strand_id
1 'polypeptide(L)'
;GERLIPQERHRHDQGAQGRLRGRWCLQIAVLLVILGTLGLSIASLITVLNIQDTINSQFSESLQLLSKEKKESAPLKFSEWILHLESNFATYIRSASLLDRHSSWMNTSVNPCDDFYTYTCGAGQKGQGMSFDVSDDAIDESMVSELRKPASAFDNAPLPVRQMKWFFDSCITGANEAAFLDRSKSIFNDLHDSNKGVGFPALFPGETKAATTDALAGFLGYVVSTTGVTTLVDIGVDTDWKDPHNANGGYALLVDQPRVIFIDTFYTKLHDDYKDDVVDMILDIINAGAKLLGIKDLDQDQAKKDAAAMAQLDYNLATKYSTDDTTRRQYARSYNPYTVDGLQKLAPFLEWKSFYDKAFVPISKKVDGSFRSVVMETDKLALLSTDIAAGTIKSRDLNNYLYIRALNANYLPGTDTFRAKWSHLKDFRREKRPINRKIRTDPRVEPIDSNVKDVSARESNCQNLATSFLTWASSRLYVDANYPTAKDRQTLRDHSNSIIRSILVAFRAQIDLLDWMSPASKKGAYQKIDNLVVNMAYPDWVLDDNQLTDYYKKLNTVKDDVYLTQADKLIAFNLYEAFAPLVNGVPTDRTDFSGPAGITNAWYQPEMNSITFPGGILHAPFYDVDYPAAMNYGGLGVIAGHELTHGFDDEGVQWEGTGILNSWMDDNSTTSFTKMAQCVVDEYSGFCPLPKGYPCVDGAQTQGENIADNGGIQAAYKAFKAYEALNGPDPLLPGDASIFNADQLFFLGFAQVWCQFTPSDSSLLSQILVDPHSPSLYRVLGTVQNIPAFQKAFNCPADSTYAPIKHCNVWTSEPTSGSVDLGAPLNVAGEPIVPENDVNVAPVERISPQDMDKYSAYQNSLATLKASANLSVDPCDDFYHYSCANFPGTKTTFNDLDQENYKTINRKINDPAYQATLAASTALTKLKKLYDTCKSEAKNPTISTHNYIKPKVDDFKSYINQQIPLIGGTVKPDVTAVNYGNVLGWLSFQLGIDTLVSPGVDTNWKAPQSNDKGYMLFVDEPSTYKTHTFYEDDNWNSQKAGYKKTVKTLVEAYAKQDNTAKLPDNYDKMIDDVLELERTIAIDFSRNDTERRTFEQQWNPMKIDDLPKTVDWRKLWFFAPKEAADWITANNDFILNEPAKTPDLFDFLKAKKDDTDVVNYLFIRLLLANSGVIPCSNGKCATVMRELAIKDVPQTIGRE
;
A
#
# COMPACT_ATOMS: atom_id res chain seq x y z
N GLY A 1 32.20 -8.15 44.01
CA GLY A 1 31.63 -8.50 45.33
C GLY A 1 30.13 -8.56 45.17
N GLU A 2 29.39 -9.48 45.79
CA GLU A 2 29.31 -9.77 47.24
C GLU A 2 28.73 -8.61 48.07
N ARG A 3 27.45 -8.79 48.48
CA ARG A 3 26.79 -8.25 49.70
C ARG A 3 26.52 -6.71 49.68
N LEU A 4 25.47 -6.18 50.31
CA LEU A 4 24.77 -6.58 51.54
C LEU A 4 23.23 -6.39 51.50
N ILE A 5 22.53 -7.17 52.34
CA ILE A 5 21.10 -7.05 52.71
C ILE A 5 21.03 -6.69 54.20
N PRO A 6 20.23 -5.69 54.62
CA PRO A 6 19.06 -5.91 55.50
C PRO A 6 17.80 -5.15 55.00
N GLN A 7 16.57 -5.66 55.08
CA GLN A 7 15.71 -5.95 56.26
C GLN A 7 15.28 -4.68 57.05
N GLU A 8 14.08 -4.55 57.63
CA GLU A 8 13.10 -5.61 57.98
C GLU A 8 11.59 -5.23 57.93
N ARG A 9 10.81 -6.26 57.57
CA ARG A 9 9.37 -6.60 57.67
C ARG A 9 8.53 -5.99 58.82
N HIS A 10 7.19 -5.92 58.63
CA HIS A 10 6.11 -6.65 59.37
C HIS A 10 4.73 -5.94 59.36
N ARG A 11 3.56 -6.61 59.46
CA ARG A 11 3.12 -8.02 59.22
C ARG A 11 1.58 -8.13 59.36
N HIS A 12 0.96 -9.16 58.75
CA HIS A 12 0.28 -10.27 59.47
C HIS A 12 -0.04 -11.51 58.55
N ASP A 13 -0.91 -12.47 58.95
CA ASP A 13 -0.54 -13.92 58.98
C ASP A 13 -1.63 -15.04 58.68
N GLN A 14 -2.82 -14.78 58.08
CA GLN A 14 -3.94 -15.79 57.92
C GLN A 14 -4.06 -16.45 56.51
N GLY A 15 -3.87 -17.74 56.24
CA GLY A 15 -4.12 -18.91 57.06
C GLY A 15 -5.58 -19.39 56.91
N ALA A 16 -5.90 -20.64 56.55
CA ALA A 16 -5.06 -21.70 56.00
C ALA A 16 -5.92 -22.84 55.38
N GLN A 17 -5.79 -23.13 54.08
CA GLN A 17 -6.18 -24.42 53.49
C GLN A 17 -5.11 -24.88 52.48
N GLY A 18 -4.20 -25.76 52.90
CA GLY A 18 -3.00 -26.04 52.10
C GLY A 18 -2.13 -27.21 52.56
N ARG A 19 -2.71 -28.36 52.94
CA ARG A 19 -1.95 -29.57 53.31
C ARG A 19 -2.57 -30.88 52.77
N LEU A 20 -2.52 -31.09 51.44
CA LEU A 20 -2.80 -32.42 50.86
C LEU A 20 -2.17 -32.73 49.47
N ARG A 21 -1.62 -31.76 48.73
CA ARG A 21 -1.07 -31.99 47.36
C ARG A 21 0.47 -32.17 47.26
N GLY A 22 1.22 -32.05 48.36
CA GLY A 22 2.68 -31.96 48.33
C GLY A 22 3.50 -33.25 48.06
N ARG A 23 2.87 -34.41 47.78
CA ARG A 23 3.59 -35.70 47.75
C ARG A 23 3.97 -36.24 46.36
N TRP A 24 3.29 -35.82 45.29
CA TRP A 24 3.54 -36.32 43.93
C TRP A 24 4.60 -35.53 43.16
N CYS A 25 4.64 -34.20 43.32
CA CYS A 25 5.57 -33.33 42.61
C CYS A 25 7.05 -33.66 42.89
N LEU A 26 7.37 -34.10 44.12
CA LEU A 26 8.75 -34.38 44.53
C LEU A 26 9.34 -35.61 43.83
N GLN A 27 8.53 -36.62 43.48
CA GLN A 27 8.99 -37.80 42.74
C GLN A 27 9.23 -37.47 41.26
N ILE A 28 8.36 -36.62 40.67
CA ILE A 28 8.51 -36.15 39.28
C ILE A 28 9.76 -35.28 39.14
N ALA A 29 10.00 -34.35 40.07
CA ALA A 29 11.20 -33.51 40.07
C ALA A 29 12.50 -34.33 40.18
N VAL A 30 12.54 -35.36 41.03
CA VAL A 30 13.70 -36.27 41.13
C VAL A 30 13.90 -37.07 39.84
N LEU A 31 12.83 -37.53 39.18
CA LEU A 31 12.94 -38.21 37.88
C LEU A 31 13.56 -37.29 36.81
N LEU A 32 13.07 -36.05 36.71
CA LEU A 32 13.53 -35.07 35.71
C LEU A 32 15.01 -34.70 35.92
N VAL A 33 15.46 -34.54 37.17
CA VAL A 33 16.88 -34.30 37.47
C VAL A 33 17.74 -35.49 37.07
N ILE A 34 17.32 -36.73 37.35
CA ILE A 34 18.06 -37.94 36.97
C ILE A 34 18.17 -38.06 35.43
N LEU A 35 17.07 -37.82 34.70
CA LEU A 35 17.06 -37.84 33.23
C LEU A 35 17.98 -36.77 32.64
N GLY A 36 17.93 -35.54 33.17
CA GLY A 36 18.82 -34.44 32.78
C GLY A 36 20.31 -34.76 32.99
N THR A 37 20.67 -35.41 34.10
CA THR A 37 22.05 -35.85 34.36
C THR A 37 22.54 -37.02 33.51
N LEU A 38 21.64 -37.71 32.79
CA LEU A 38 21.97 -38.84 31.92
C LEU A 38 21.85 -38.51 30.42
N GLY A 39 21.47 -37.28 30.06
CA GLY A 39 21.39 -36.83 28.66
C GLY A 39 20.29 -37.50 27.82
N LEU A 40 19.25 -38.05 28.47
CA LEU A 40 18.15 -38.76 27.79
C LEU A 40 16.89 -37.89 27.70
N SER A 41 16.28 -37.82 26.52
CA SER A 41 15.05 -37.05 26.30
C SER A 41 13.82 -37.76 26.88
N ILE A 42 12.81 -36.96 27.24
CA ILE A 42 11.53 -37.48 27.76
C ILE A 42 10.82 -38.37 26.73
N ALA A 43 10.96 -38.08 25.43
CA ALA A 43 10.39 -38.88 24.36
C ALA A 43 10.90 -40.34 24.39
N SER A 44 12.21 -40.53 24.62
CA SER A 44 12.81 -41.87 24.74
C SER A 44 12.23 -42.68 25.90
N LEU A 45 11.83 -42.03 27.00
CA LEU A 45 11.24 -42.71 28.15
C LEU A 45 9.78 -43.15 27.88
N ILE A 46 9.02 -42.36 27.12
CA ILE A 46 7.64 -42.70 26.73
C ILE A 46 7.62 -43.98 25.88
N THR A 47 8.54 -44.11 24.93
CA THR A 47 8.71 -45.32 24.10
C THR A 47 9.15 -46.54 24.92
N VAL A 48 10.00 -46.37 25.93
CA VAL A 48 10.51 -47.47 26.77
C VAL A 48 9.50 -47.95 27.81
N LEU A 49 8.63 -47.08 28.33
CA LEU A 49 7.62 -47.44 29.33
C LEU A 49 6.24 -47.79 28.74
N ASN A 50 6.00 -47.51 27.45
CA ASN A 50 4.81 -47.91 26.69
C ASN A 50 3.46 -47.54 27.35
N ILE A 51 3.36 -46.33 27.90
CA ILE A 51 2.19 -45.87 28.70
C ILE A 51 1.15 -45.10 27.87
N GLN A 52 1.33 -44.98 26.55
CA GLN A 52 0.55 -44.10 25.66
C GLN A 52 -0.97 -44.31 25.77
N ASP A 53 -1.41 -45.57 25.82
CA ASP A 53 -2.84 -45.91 25.86
C ASP A 53 -3.54 -45.49 27.17
N THR A 54 -2.79 -45.32 28.26
CA THR A 54 -3.33 -44.85 29.54
C THR A 54 -3.61 -43.34 29.53
N ILE A 55 -2.87 -42.58 28.71
CA ILE A 55 -3.11 -41.15 28.50
C ILE A 55 -4.34 -40.98 27.59
N ASN A 56 -4.42 -41.78 26.53
CA ASN A 56 -5.53 -41.75 25.57
C ASN A 56 -6.89 -42.09 26.21
N SER A 57 -6.95 -43.04 27.15
CA SER A 57 -8.22 -43.45 27.77
C SER A 57 -8.85 -42.37 28.66
N GLN A 58 -8.05 -41.62 29.43
CA GLN A 58 -8.57 -40.55 30.31
C GLN A 58 -9.14 -39.35 29.53
N PHE A 59 -8.60 -39.06 28.35
CA PHE A 59 -9.21 -38.06 27.45
C PHE A 59 -10.55 -38.53 26.88
N SER A 60 -10.72 -39.83 26.61
CA SER A 60 -11.97 -40.36 26.05
C SER A 60 -13.15 -40.36 27.04
N GLU A 61 -12.93 -40.61 28.34
CA GLU A 61 -14.00 -40.52 29.34
C GLU A 61 -14.47 -39.07 29.54
N SER A 62 -13.53 -38.11 29.47
CA SER A 62 -13.81 -36.68 29.65
C SER A 62 -14.78 -36.10 28.60
N LEU A 63 -14.73 -36.61 27.37
CA LEU A 63 -15.58 -36.14 26.27
C LEU A 63 -17.04 -36.63 26.36
N GLN A 64 -17.30 -37.82 26.93
CA GLN A 64 -18.66 -38.38 26.96
C GLN A 64 -19.60 -37.70 27.97
N LEU A 65 -19.05 -36.97 28.95
CA LEU A 65 -19.84 -36.23 29.94
C LEU A 65 -20.44 -34.92 29.39
N LEU A 66 -19.87 -34.36 28.33
CA LEU A 66 -20.27 -33.04 27.79
C LEU A 66 -21.46 -33.10 26.81
N SER A 67 -21.88 -34.28 26.35
CA SER A 67 -22.92 -34.41 25.32
C SER A 67 -24.36 -34.50 25.86
N LYS A 68 -24.60 -34.19 27.14
CA LYS A 68 -25.82 -34.58 27.86
C LYS A 68 -26.50 -33.53 28.73
N GLU A 69 -26.45 -32.24 28.35
CA GLU A 69 -27.48 -31.30 28.79
C GLU A 69 -27.75 -30.21 27.73
N LYS A 70 -29.03 -29.92 27.48
CA LYS A 70 -29.44 -28.91 26.49
C LYS A 70 -30.87 -28.41 26.75
N LYS A 71 -31.01 -27.23 27.39
CA LYS A 71 -32.21 -26.39 27.24
C LYS A 71 -32.01 -24.95 27.73
N GLU A 72 -32.62 -24.03 26.98
CA GLU A 72 -33.11 -22.69 27.37
C GLU A 72 -32.12 -21.55 27.70
N SER A 73 -31.77 -20.83 26.61
CA SER A 73 -31.83 -19.36 26.45
C SER A 73 -30.57 -18.48 26.68
N ALA A 74 -30.54 -17.37 25.92
CA ALA A 74 -29.53 -16.31 25.78
C ALA A 74 -28.22 -16.68 25.03
N PRO A 75 -27.76 -15.84 24.07
CA PRO A 75 -26.62 -16.17 23.20
C PRO A 75 -25.28 -15.61 23.71
N LEU A 76 -24.21 -16.32 23.32
CA LEU A 76 -22.86 -15.89 22.89
C LEU A 76 -22.11 -14.79 23.69
N LYS A 77 -20.79 -15.01 23.86
CA LYS A 77 -19.76 -14.13 24.47
C LYS A 77 -18.41 -14.87 24.52
N PHE A 78 -17.89 -15.39 23.38
CA PHE A 78 -16.58 -16.10 23.32
C PHE A 78 -16.00 -16.44 21.94
N SER A 79 -16.77 -16.37 20.85
CA SER A 79 -16.39 -17.00 19.58
C SER A 79 -15.26 -16.27 18.85
N GLU A 80 -15.30 -14.94 18.68
CA GLU A 80 -14.18 -14.22 18.02
C GLU A 80 -12.89 -14.30 18.80
N TRP A 81 -12.88 -14.48 20.13
CA TRP A 81 -11.58 -14.59 20.80
C TRP A 81 -10.85 -15.91 20.53
N ILE A 82 -11.60 -16.99 20.29
CA ILE A 82 -11.01 -18.22 19.72
C ILE A 82 -10.69 -17.99 18.24
N LEU A 83 -11.55 -17.32 17.45
CA LEU A 83 -11.26 -17.01 16.05
C LEU A 83 -10.07 -16.05 15.85
N HIS A 84 -9.71 -15.19 16.81
CA HIS A 84 -8.56 -14.30 16.76
C HIS A 84 -7.25 -15.06 17.01
N LEU A 85 -7.25 -15.99 17.96
CA LEU A 85 -6.10 -16.87 18.18
C LEU A 85 -5.96 -17.89 17.03
N GLU A 86 -7.06 -18.42 16.50
CA GLU A 86 -7.05 -19.25 15.30
C GLU A 86 -6.66 -18.46 14.04
N SER A 87 -7.10 -17.20 13.87
CA SER A 87 -6.69 -16.36 12.73
C SER A 87 -5.22 -16.00 12.81
N ASN A 88 -4.72 -15.56 13.97
CA ASN A 88 -3.33 -15.15 14.09
C ASN A 88 -2.39 -16.36 13.95
N PHE A 89 -2.79 -17.55 14.41
CA PHE A 89 -2.03 -18.78 14.17
C PHE A 89 -2.12 -19.27 12.71
N ALA A 90 -3.28 -19.11 12.04
CA ALA A 90 -3.44 -19.44 10.63
C ALA A 90 -2.68 -18.48 9.70
N THR A 91 -2.73 -17.17 9.97
CA THR A 91 -1.89 -16.14 9.34
C THR A 91 -0.43 -16.48 9.56
N TYR A 92 0.04 -16.67 10.80
CA TYR A 92 1.43 -17.06 11.10
C TYR A 92 1.90 -18.31 10.32
N ILE A 93 1.06 -19.34 10.17
CA ILE A 93 1.37 -20.53 9.35
C ILE A 93 1.42 -20.19 7.85
N ARG A 94 0.54 -19.31 7.35
CA ARG A 94 0.54 -18.84 5.96
C ARG A 94 1.77 -18.01 5.66
N SER A 95 2.05 -16.98 6.46
CA SER A 95 3.24 -16.15 6.42
C SER A 95 4.49 -17.02 6.38
N ALA A 96 4.63 -17.99 7.30
CA ALA A 96 5.76 -18.92 7.31
C ALA A 96 5.86 -19.73 6.00
N SER A 97 4.77 -20.32 5.52
CA SER A 97 4.79 -21.13 4.27
C SER A 97 5.05 -20.31 2.99
N LEU A 98 4.76 -19.01 3.01
CA LEU A 98 5.07 -18.08 1.92
C LEU A 98 6.53 -17.61 2.02
N LEU A 99 7.01 -17.28 3.22
CA LEU A 99 8.40 -16.89 3.46
C LEU A 99 9.38 -18.06 3.25
N ASP A 100 8.94 -19.31 3.46
CA ASP A 100 9.65 -20.52 3.02
C ASP A 100 9.80 -20.59 1.49
N ARG A 101 8.84 -20.05 0.72
CA ARG A 101 8.98 -19.89 -0.75
C ARG A 101 10.06 -18.86 -1.07
N HIS A 102 10.00 -17.68 -0.43
CA HIS A 102 10.99 -16.61 -0.64
C HIS A 102 12.42 -17.03 -0.24
N SER A 103 12.58 -17.77 0.87
CA SER A 103 13.90 -18.29 1.27
C SER A 103 14.40 -19.40 0.33
N SER A 104 13.51 -20.19 -0.29
CA SER A 104 13.89 -21.23 -1.27
C SER A 104 14.54 -20.68 -2.55
N TRP A 105 14.39 -19.39 -2.84
CA TRP A 105 15.03 -18.71 -3.98
C TRP A 105 16.48 -18.31 -3.69
N MET A 106 16.87 -18.22 -2.41
CA MET A 106 18.15 -17.68 -1.98
C MET A 106 19.31 -18.68 -2.10
N ASN A 107 20.46 -18.21 -2.58
CA ASN A 107 21.72 -18.95 -2.53
C ASN A 107 22.62 -18.38 -1.42
N THR A 108 22.38 -18.82 -0.19
CA THR A 108 23.13 -18.39 1.01
C THR A 108 24.60 -18.81 1.06
N SER A 109 25.12 -19.47 0.01
CA SER A 109 26.56 -19.69 -0.18
C SER A 109 27.30 -18.53 -0.87
N VAL A 110 26.56 -17.56 -1.41
CA VAL A 110 27.08 -16.30 -1.97
C VAL A 110 27.10 -15.21 -0.88
N ASN A 111 28.00 -14.25 -1.01
CA ASN A 111 28.04 -13.07 -0.14
C ASN A 111 27.14 -11.96 -0.73
N PRO A 112 26.14 -11.43 0.00
CA PRO A 112 25.26 -10.36 -0.49
C PRO A 112 26.02 -9.08 -0.91
N CYS A 113 27.22 -8.85 -0.37
CA CYS A 113 28.03 -7.67 -0.69
C CYS A 113 28.94 -7.84 -1.92
N ASP A 114 29.04 -9.07 -2.44
CA ASP A 114 29.77 -9.40 -3.68
C ASP A 114 28.79 -9.61 -4.86
N ASP A 115 27.67 -10.31 -4.62
CA ASP A 115 26.56 -10.49 -5.57
C ASP A 115 25.21 -10.68 -4.85
N PHE A 116 24.52 -9.57 -4.59
CA PHE A 116 23.20 -9.59 -3.94
C PHE A 116 22.11 -10.26 -4.80
N TYR A 117 22.23 -10.21 -6.12
CA TYR A 117 21.24 -10.80 -7.01
C TYR A 117 21.32 -12.33 -6.98
N THR A 118 22.52 -12.89 -7.13
CA THR A 118 22.72 -14.34 -7.00
C THR A 118 22.52 -14.81 -5.55
N TYR A 119 22.84 -14.00 -4.54
CA TYR A 119 22.46 -14.30 -3.15
C TYR A 119 20.95 -14.49 -2.98
N THR A 120 20.15 -13.62 -3.61
CA THR A 120 18.69 -13.57 -3.40
C THR A 120 17.89 -14.47 -4.33
N CYS A 121 18.35 -14.68 -5.56
CA CYS A 121 17.65 -15.41 -6.63
C CYS A 121 18.38 -16.69 -7.10
N GLY A 122 19.61 -16.95 -6.63
CA GLY A 122 20.50 -17.97 -7.20
C GLY A 122 20.09 -19.42 -6.98
N ALA A 123 19.19 -19.74 -6.04
CA ALA A 123 18.60 -21.06 -5.93
C ALA A 123 17.34 -21.23 -6.82
N GLY A 124 16.65 -20.12 -7.15
CA GLY A 124 15.55 -20.08 -8.12
C GLY A 124 15.92 -20.59 -9.52
N GLN A 125 17.21 -20.53 -9.87
CA GLN A 125 17.81 -21.14 -11.07
C GLN A 125 17.55 -22.67 -11.21
N LYS A 126 16.92 -23.33 -10.22
CA LYS A 126 16.55 -24.74 -10.26
C LYS A 126 15.05 -25.02 -10.54
N GLY A 127 14.22 -24.00 -10.83
CA GLY A 127 12.96 -24.24 -11.54
C GLY A 127 11.72 -23.42 -11.16
N GLN A 128 11.81 -22.10 -11.03
CA GLN A 128 10.62 -21.21 -11.01
C GLN A 128 10.85 -20.00 -11.94
N GLY A 129 9.77 -19.50 -12.57
CA GLY A 129 9.79 -18.42 -13.58
C GLY A 129 10.24 -17.06 -13.04
N MET A 130 10.15 -16.01 -13.85
CA MET A 130 10.28 -14.66 -13.31
C MET A 130 9.16 -14.40 -12.30
N SER A 131 9.38 -13.53 -11.32
CA SER A 131 8.37 -13.21 -10.32
C SER A 131 7.07 -12.65 -10.91
N PHE A 132 7.17 -11.99 -12.06
CA PHE A 132 6.03 -11.57 -12.88
C PHE A 132 5.38 -12.76 -13.60
N ASP A 133 6.16 -13.65 -14.25
CA ASP A 133 5.63 -14.87 -14.89
C ASP A 133 4.87 -15.76 -13.87
N VAL A 134 5.44 -15.97 -12.68
CA VAL A 134 4.84 -16.79 -11.60
C VAL A 134 3.51 -16.21 -11.11
N SER A 135 3.33 -14.90 -11.25
CA SER A 135 2.11 -14.17 -10.93
C SER A 135 1.08 -14.28 -12.06
N ASP A 136 1.48 -14.02 -13.32
CA ASP A 136 0.61 -14.16 -14.50
C ASP A 136 0.18 -15.63 -14.74
N ASP A 137 1.05 -16.61 -14.52
CA ASP A 137 0.73 -18.05 -14.55
C ASP A 137 -0.41 -18.38 -13.54
N ALA A 138 -0.33 -17.84 -12.32
CA ALA A 138 -1.35 -18.07 -11.30
C ALA A 138 -2.69 -17.38 -11.63
N ILE A 139 -2.65 -16.21 -12.29
CA ILE A 139 -3.83 -15.53 -12.82
C ILE A 139 -4.46 -16.34 -13.96
N ASP A 140 -3.65 -16.86 -14.89
CA ASP A 140 -4.12 -17.70 -15.99
C ASP A 140 -4.73 -19.00 -15.50
N GLU A 141 -4.07 -19.74 -14.58
CA GLU A 141 -4.64 -20.96 -13.97
C GLU A 141 -6.00 -20.68 -13.32
N SER A 142 -6.13 -19.58 -12.57
CA SER A 142 -7.37 -19.15 -11.91
C SER A 142 -8.47 -18.84 -12.94
N MET A 143 -8.15 -18.04 -13.96
CA MET A 143 -9.09 -17.63 -15.00
C MET A 143 -9.51 -18.78 -15.93
N VAL A 144 -8.57 -19.65 -16.30
CA VAL A 144 -8.85 -20.88 -17.04
C VAL A 144 -9.70 -21.84 -16.22
N SER A 145 -9.46 -21.96 -14.90
CA SER A 145 -10.29 -22.77 -13.99
C SER A 145 -11.77 -22.32 -13.98
N GLU A 146 -12.01 -21.01 -13.97
CA GLU A 146 -13.36 -20.45 -14.14
C GLU A 146 -13.93 -20.70 -15.54
N LEU A 147 -13.17 -20.39 -16.59
CA LEU A 147 -13.62 -20.54 -17.99
C LEU A 147 -13.84 -22.01 -18.39
N ARG A 148 -13.21 -22.98 -17.73
CA ARG A 148 -13.48 -24.44 -17.88
C ARG A 148 -14.90 -24.84 -17.44
N LYS A 149 -15.60 -24.04 -16.63
CA LYS A 149 -16.95 -24.39 -16.13
C LYS A 149 -17.95 -24.57 -17.29
N PRO A 150 -18.94 -25.47 -17.15
CA PRO A 150 -19.93 -25.70 -18.20
C PRO A 150 -20.74 -24.42 -18.46
N ALA A 151 -21.19 -24.21 -19.70
CA ALA A 151 -21.87 -22.98 -20.11
C ALA A 151 -23.08 -22.61 -19.21
N SER A 152 -23.75 -23.59 -18.60
CA SER A 152 -24.86 -23.35 -17.65
C SER A 152 -24.46 -22.69 -16.33
N ALA A 153 -23.18 -22.71 -15.95
CA ALA A 153 -22.66 -21.90 -14.84
C ALA A 153 -22.73 -20.40 -15.15
N PHE A 154 -22.72 -20.03 -16.43
CA PHE A 154 -22.75 -18.65 -16.92
C PHE A 154 -24.15 -18.19 -17.34
N ASP A 155 -25.20 -19.01 -17.26
CA ASP A 155 -26.54 -18.65 -17.77
C ASP A 155 -27.09 -17.37 -17.11
N ASN A 156 -26.78 -17.16 -15.82
CA ASN A 156 -27.18 -15.98 -15.03
C ASN A 156 -26.16 -14.81 -15.07
N ALA A 157 -25.02 -14.96 -15.73
CA ALA A 157 -23.99 -13.92 -15.79
C ALA A 157 -24.40 -12.76 -16.73
N PRO A 158 -23.91 -11.53 -16.51
CA PRO A 158 -24.13 -10.42 -17.44
C PRO A 158 -23.64 -10.76 -18.86
N LEU A 159 -24.28 -10.17 -19.87
CA LEU A 159 -24.07 -10.55 -21.28
C LEU A 159 -22.60 -10.56 -21.72
N PRO A 160 -21.73 -9.59 -21.33
CA PRO A 160 -20.33 -9.58 -21.74
C PRO A 160 -19.50 -10.75 -21.19
N VAL A 161 -19.78 -11.20 -19.97
CA VAL A 161 -19.11 -12.38 -19.38
C VAL A 161 -19.55 -13.66 -20.11
N ARG A 162 -20.82 -13.72 -20.55
CA ARG A 162 -21.29 -14.81 -21.41
C ARG A 162 -20.64 -14.77 -22.80
N GLN A 163 -20.49 -13.57 -23.39
CA GLN A 163 -19.76 -13.39 -24.66
C GLN A 163 -18.28 -13.81 -24.55
N MET A 164 -17.62 -13.52 -23.43
CA MET A 164 -16.25 -14.01 -23.15
C MET A 164 -16.17 -15.53 -23.10
N LYS A 165 -17.14 -16.18 -22.42
CA LYS A 165 -17.25 -17.65 -22.39
C LYS A 165 -17.51 -18.24 -23.79
N TRP A 166 -18.38 -17.63 -24.60
CA TRP A 166 -18.64 -18.07 -25.98
C TRP A 166 -17.39 -17.93 -26.87
N PHE A 167 -16.60 -16.88 -26.68
CA PHE A 167 -15.33 -16.71 -27.40
C PHE A 167 -14.31 -17.79 -27.00
N PHE A 168 -14.09 -18.01 -25.69
CA PHE A 168 -13.21 -19.04 -25.16
C PHE A 168 -13.56 -20.45 -25.66
N ASP A 169 -14.84 -20.84 -25.58
CA ASP A 169 -15.32 -22.15 -26.07
C ASP A 169 -15.12 -22.29 -27.60
N SER A 170 -15.34 -21.21 -28.37
CA SER A 170 -15.09 -21.20 -29.82
C SER A 170 -13.60 -21.26 -30.16
N CYS A 171 -12.74 -20.68 -29.32
CA CYS A 171 -11.29 -20.66 -29.48
C CYS A 171 -10.67 -22.05 -29.23
N ILE A 172 -11.12 -22.75 -28.18
CA ILE A 172 -10.68 -24.12 -27.85
C ILE A 172 -11.13 -25.14 -28.91
N THR A 173 -12.20 -24.84 -29.65
CA THR A 173 -12.69 -25.70 -30.76
C THR A 173 -12.24 -25.22 -32.15
N GLY A 174 -11.80 -23.96 -32.30
CA GLY A 174 -11.38 -23.36 -33.55
C GLY A 174 -10.03 -23.90 -34.04
N ALA A 175 -10.05 -24.91 -34.91
CA ALA A 175 -8.85 -25.55 -35.44
C ALA A 175 -9.00 -25.94 -36.93
N ASN A 176 -8.96 -24.94 -37.83
CA ASN A 176 -8.92 -25.18 -39.28
C ASN A 176 -8.14 -24.09 -40.01
N GLU A 177 -6.89 -24.37 -40.38
CA GLU A 177 -6.01 -23.46 -41.12
C GLU A 177 -6.67 -22.88 -42.39
N ALA A 178 -7.49 -23.67 -43.10
CA ALA A 178 -8.16 -23.21 -44.32
C ALA A 178 -9.07 -21.99 -44.07
N ALA A 179 -9.74 -21.92 -42.91
CA ALA A 179 -10.61 -20.79 -42.58
C ALA A 179 -9.81 -19.49 -42.30
N PHE A 180 -8.62 -19.61 -41.72
CA PHE A 180 -7.71 -18.48 -41.51
C PHE A 180 -7.11 -17.98 -42.84
N LEU A 181 -6.82 -18.90 -43.76
CA LEU A 181 -6.38 -18.58 -45.11
C LEU A 181 -7.51 -17.93 -45.93
N ASP A 182 -8.74 -18.45 -45.87
CA ASP A 182 -9.91 -17.86 -46.54
C ASP A 182 -10.22 -16.46 -46.01
N ARG A 183 -10.17 -16.24 -44.67
CA ARG A 183 -10.29 -14.90 -44.06
C ARG A 183 -9.21 -13.95 -44.57
N SER A 184 -7.94 -14.36 -44.49
CA SER A 184 -6.80 -13.53 -44.90
C SER A 184 -6.81 -13.23 -46.41
N LYS A 185 -7.34 -14.15 -47.22
CA LYS A 185 -7.60 -13.96 -48.64
C LYS A 185 -8.75 -12.99 -48.91
N SER A 186 -9.83 -13.01 -48.13
CA SER A 186 -10.88 -11.98 -48.20
C SER A 186 -10.29 -10.62 -47.90
N ILE A 187 -9.63 -10.45 -46.75
CA ILE A 187 -9.02 -9.17 -46.33
C ILE A 187 -8.06 -8.63 -47.39
N PHE A 188 -7.23 -9.46 -48.02
CA PHE A 188 -6.39 -9.03 -49.14
C PHE A 188 -7.21 -8.57 -50.36
N ASN A 189 -8.21 -9.36 -50.77
CA ASN A 189 -9.06 -9.03 -51.92
C ASN A 189 -9.83 -7.74 -51.67
N ASP A 190 -10.48 -7.62 -50.51
CA ASP A 190 -11.30 -6.47 -50.12
C ASP A 190 -10.44 -5.18 -50.02
N LEU A 191 -9.20 -5.30 -49.49
CA LEU A 191 -8.20 -4.23 -49.49
C LEU A 191 -7.79 -3.81 -50.90
N HIS A 192 -7.56 -4.77 -51.81
CA HIS A 192 -7.14 -4.50 -53.19
C HIS A 192 -8.28 -3.94 -54.07
N ASP A 193 -9.48 -4.53 -54.00
CA ASP A 193 -10.66 -4.06 -54.72
C ASP A 193 -11.12 -2.67 -54.24
N SER A 194 -10.94 -2.34 -52.96
CA SER A 194 -11.24 -1.00 -52.43
C SER A 194 -10.27 0.07 -52.94
N ASN A 195 -9.05 -0.30 -53.35
CA ASN A 195 -7.93 0.64 -53.50
C ASN A 195 -7.17 0.49 -54.84
N LYS A 196 -7.91 0.39 -55.95
CA LYS A 196 -7.42 0.12 -57.32
C LYS A 196 -6.40 1.12 -57.92
N GLY A 197 -5.96 2.12 -57.15
CA GLY A 197 -4.84 3.00 -57.46
C GLY A 197 -3.51 2.60 -56.81
N VAL A 198 -3.51 1.71 -55.82
CA VAL A 198 -2.33 1.13 -55.18
C VAL A 198 -2.18 -0.31 -55.67
N GLY A 199 -1.23 -0.55 -56.57
CA GLY A 199 -0.93 -1.90 -57.08
C GLY A 199 -0.06 -2.71 -56.14
N PHE A 200 0.01 -4.05 -56.31
CA PHE A 200 1.02 -4.88 -55.64
C PHE A 200 2.05 -5.47 -56.61
N PRO A 201 2.96 -4.65 -57.19
CA PRO A 201 3.84 -5.07 -58.28
C PRO A 201 4.80 -6.25 -58.00
N ALA A 202 5.01 -6.66 -56.75
CA ALA A 202 5.72 -7.90 -56.39
C ALA A 202 4.92 -9.17 -56.74
N LEU A 203 3.59 -9.16 -56.57
CA LEU A 203 2.71 -10.27 -56.93
C LEU A 203 2.02 -10.10 -58.29
N PHE A 204 1.80 -8.85 -58.71
CA PHE A 204 1.16 -8.49 -59.97
C PHE A 204 2.07 -7.55 -60.79
N PRO A 205 3.09 -8.05 -61.50
CA PRO A 205 4.14 -7.22 -62.12
C PRO A 205 3.69 -6.12 -63.10
N GLY A 206 2.44 -6.17 -63.59
CA GLY A 206 1.85 -5.10 -64.41
C GLY A 206 1.42 -3.85 -63.62
N GLU A 207 1.27 -3.94 -62.29
CA GLU A 207 0.67 -2.89 -61.45
C GLU A 207 1.68 -1.84 -60.97
N THR A 208 2.55 -1.40 -61.87
CA THR A 208 3.69 -0.51 -61.59
C THR A 208 3.34 0.99 -61.55
N LYS A 209 2.04 1.34 -61.53
CA LYS A 209 1.59 2.74 -61.49
C LYS A 209 1.87 3.38 -60.13
N ALA A 210 2.27 4.65 -60.17
CA ALA A 210 2.30 5.47 -58.96
C ALA A 210 0.88 5.65 -58.41
N ALA A 211 0.71 5.44 -57.10
CA ALA A 211 -0.54 5.72 -56.42
C ALA A 211 -0.81 7.23 -56.38
N THR A 212 -2.07 7.63 -56.50
CA THR A 212 -2.48 9.00 -56.23
C THR A 212 -2.61 9.25 -54.73
N THR A 213 -2.58 10.52 -54.31
CA THR A 213 -2.71 10.92 -52.89
C THR A 213 -4.01 10.42 -52.26
N ASP A 214 -5.11 10.39 -53.02
CA ASP A 214 -6.40 9.83 -52.63
C ASP A 214 -6.42 8.29 -52.65
N ALA A 215 -5.69 7.62 -53.55
CA ALA A 215 -5.56 6.16 -53.52
C ALA A 215 -4.74 5.68 -52.31
N LEU A 216 -3.70 6.43 -51.92
CA LEU A 216 -2.97 6.21 -50.67
C LEU A 216 -3.88 6.49 -49.45
N ALA A 217 -4.69 7.54 -49.49
CA ALA A 217 -5.64 7.87 -48.42
C ALA A 217 -6.70 6.78 -48.22
N GLY A 218 -7.27 6.28 -49.32
CA GLY A 218 -8.16 5.13 -49.33
C GLY A 218 -7.51 3.89 -48.74
N PHE A 219 -6.29 3.55 -49.17
CA PHE A 219 -5.59 2.35 -48.71
C PHE A 219 -5.27 2.42 -47.22
N LEU A 220 -4.56 3.48 -46.79
CA LEU A 220 -4.14 3.65 -45.39
C LEU A 220 -5.36 3.71 -44.46
N GLY A 221 -6.39 4.49 -44.82
CA GLY A 221 -7.59 4.63 -44.00
C GLY A 221 -8.42 3.35 -43.94
N TYR A 222 -8.49 2.58 -45.04
CA TYR A 222 -9.15 1.28 -45.05
C TYR A 222 -8.44 0.29 -44.12
N VAL A 223 -7.12 0.15 -44.20
CA VAL A 223 -6.34 -0.77 -43.36
C VAL A 223 -6.54 -0.43 -41.88
N VAL A 224 -6.44 0.84 -41.49
CA VAL A 224 -6.71 1.28 -40.11
C VAL A 224 -8.15 0.96 -39.69
N SER A 225 -9.15 1.24 -40.53
CA SER A 225 -10.56 1.02 -40.19
C SER A 225 -10.99 -0.45 -40.06
N THR A 226 -10.20 -1.39 -40.61
CA THR A 226 -10.52 -2.83 -40.66
C THR A 226 -9.60 -3.71 -39.82
N THR A 227 -8.36 -3.26 -39.58
CA THR A 227 -7.33 -4.04 -38.88
C THR A 227 -6.56 -3.22 -37.83
N GLY A 228 -6.78 -1.91 -37.71
CA GLY A 228 -5.98 -1.05 -36.82
C GLY A 228 -4.51 -0.86 -37.24
N VAL A 229 -4.04 -1.51 -38.32
CA VAL A 229 -2.63 -1.46 -38.72
C VAL A 229 -2.31 -0.13 -39.41
N THR A 230 -1.26 0.52 -38.92
CA THR A 230 -0.71 1.77 -39.46
C THR A 230 0.65 1.53 -40.12
N THR A 231 1.04 2.41 -41.06
CA THR A 231 2.26 2.23 -41.87
C THR A 231 3.04 3.53 -42.06
N LEU A 232 2.86 4.25 -43.17
CA LEU A 232 3.59 5.50 -43.49
C LEU A 232 3.25 6.66 -42.56
N VAL A 233 2.14 6.54 -41.83
CA VAL A 233 1.65 7.45 -40.80
C VAL A 233 1.07 6.55 -39.72
N ASP A 234 1.44 6.77 -38.46
CA ASP A 234 0.78 6.19 -37.30
C ASP A 234 -0.27 7.16 -36.75
N ILE A 235 -1.39 6.64 -36.23
CA ILE A 235 -2.42 7.46 -35.59
C ILE A 235 -2.91 6.82 -34.30
N GLY A 236 -3.16 7.64 -33.28
CA GLY A 236 -3.66 7.24 -31.97
C GLY A 236 -4.64 8.26 -31.41
N VAL A 237 -5.36 7.88 -30.36
CA VAL A 237 -6.29 8.76 -29.64
C VAL A 237 -5.83 8.86 -28.20
N ASP A 238 -5.55 10.08 -27.79
CA ASP A 238 -5.02 10.38 -26.46
C ASP A 238 -5.72 11.61 -25.88
N THR A 239 -5.35 12.03 -24.67
CA THR A 239 -5.75 13.33 -24.13
C THR A 239 -5.25 14.45 -25.05
N ASP A 240 -5.95 15.58 -25.12
CA ASP A 240 -5.30 16.79 -25.64
C ASP A 240 -4.30 17.26 -24.58
N TRP A 241 -3.00 16.98 -24.79
CA TRP A 241 -1.94 17.26 -23.81
C TRP A 241 -1.86 18.73 -23.34
N LYS A 242 -2.54 19.68 -24.00
CA LYS A 242 -2.63 21.09 -23.57
C LYS A 242 -4.02 21.51 -23.06
N ASP A 243 -5.06 20.70 -23.26
CA ASP A 243 -6.44 20.97 -22.82
C ASP A 243 -7.21 19.68 -22.42
N PRO A 244 -6.65 18.80 -21.56
CA PRO A 244 -7.22 17.47 -21.30
C PRO A 244 -8.51 17.55 -20.47
N HIS A 245 -8.79 18.72 -19.88
CA HIS A 245 -9.97 19.00 -19.06
C HIS A 245 -11.11 19.65 -19.86
N ASN A 246 -11.01 19.77 -21.19
CA ASN A 246 -12.03 20.42 -22.00
C ASN A 246 -13.39 19.74 -21.86
N ALA A 247 -14.36 20.48 -21.33
CA ALA A 247 -15.73 20.01 -21.08
C ALA A 247 -16.51 19.56 -22.33
N ASN A 248 -15.97 19.78 -23.53
CA ASN A 248 -16.58 19.40 -24.82
C ASN A 248 -15.73 18.37 -25.60
N GLY A 249 -14.64 17.85 -25.01
CA GLY A 249 -13.74 16.89 -25.65
C GLY A 249 -12.28 17.12 -25.26
N GLY A 250 -11.84 16.49 -24.17
CA GLY A 250 -10.46 16.54 -23.66
C GLY A 250 -9.50 15.56 -24.35
N TYR A 251 -9.82 15.09 -25.56
CA TYR A 251 -9.09 14.08 -26.32
C TYR A 251 -8.72 14.58 -27.72
N ALA A 252 -7.51 14.25 -28.19
CA ALA A 252 -6.98 14.62 -29.49
C ALA A 252 -6.67 13.39 -30.37
N LEU A 253 -6.80 13.56 -31.70
CA LEU A 253 -6.19 12.63 -32.64
C LEU A 253 -4.71 12.99 -32.80
N LEU A 254 -3.82 12.04 -32.55
CA LEU A 254 -2.39 12.18 -32.79
C LEU A 254 -2.02 11.59 -34.16
N VAL A 255 -1.02 12.19 -34.81
CA VAL A 255 -0.47 11.82 -36.11
C VAL A 255 1.05 11.73 -35.96
N ASP A 256 1.58 10.53 -36.06
CA ASP A 256 2.97 10.22 -35.72
C ASP A 256 3.74 9.62 -36.90
N GLN A 257 5.06 9.46 -36.71
CA GLN A 257 6.03 8.95 -37.67
C GLN A 257 5.69 7.53 -38.16
N PRO A 258 6.33 7.03 -39.23
CA PRO A 258 6.05 5.71 -39.76
C PRO A 258 6.25 4.59 -38.74
N ARG A 259 5.23 3.75 -38.57
CA ARG A 259 5.39 2.43 -37.92
C ARG A 259 6.17 1.54 -38.89
N VAL A 260 7.07 0.70 -38.39
CA VAL A 260 8.04 -0.10 -39.18
C VAL A 260 7.95 -1.60 -38.84
N ILE A 261 8.64 -2.48 -39.58
CA ILE A 261 8.65 -3.94 -39.32
C ILE A 261 9.55 -4.27 -38.12
N PHE A 262 10.68 -3.58 -38.01
CA PHE A 262 11.60 -3.66 -36.88
C PHE A 262 11.84 -2.26 -36.30
N ILE A 263 12.11 -2.18 -35.01
CA ILE A 263 12.39 -0.90 -34.35
C ILE A 263 13.72 -0.28 -34.82
N ASP A 264 13.84 1.03 -34.62
CA ASP A 264 15.01 1.85 -34.94
C ASP A 264 16.27 1.47 -34.18
N THR A 265 16.18 1.00 -32.92
CA THR A 265 17.35 0.49 -32.19
C THR A 265 17.93 -0.78 -32.81
N PHE A 266 17.10 -1.69 -33.34
CA PHE A 266 17.56 -2.84 -34.14
C PHE A 266 18.27 -2.35 -35.42
N TYR A 267 17.68 -1.38 -36.13
CA TYR A 267 18.29 -0.85 -37.36
C TYR A 267 19.55 -0.01 -37.15
N THR A 268 19.74 0.59 -35.98
CA THR A 268 20.93 1.38 -35.65
C THR A 268 22.04 0.58 -34.96
N LYS A 269 21.70 -0.48 -34.21
CA LYS A 269 22.65 -1.29 -33.43
C LYS A 269 22.96 -2.66 -34.06
N LEU A 270 22.09 -3.23 -34.90
CA LEU A 270 22.22 -4.61 -35.46
C LEU A 270 22.04 -4.76 -36.99
N HIS A 271 21.67 -3.71 -37.74
CA HIS A 271 21.30 -3.84 -39.17
C HIS A 271 22.31 -4.61 -40.03
N ASP A 272 23.61 -4.34 -39.89
CA ASP A 272 24.62 -4.89 -40.80
C ASP A 272 24.83 -6.40 -40.66
N ASP A 273 24.46 -6.99 -39.52
CA ASP A 273 24.50 -8.44 -39.28
C ASP A 273 23.24 -9.16 -39.80
N TYR A 274 22.08 -8.49 -39.80
CA TYR A 274 20.78 -9.13 -40.07
C TYR A 274 20.04 -8.63 -41.32
N LYS A 275 20.59 -7.67 -42.08
CA LYS A 275 19.95 -7.14 -43.31
C LYS A 275 19.53 -8.21 -44.32
N ASP A 276 20.38 -9.20 -44.58
CA ASP A 276 20.06 -10.27 -45.54
C ASP A 276 18.95 -11.19 -45.02
N ASP A 277 18.85 -11.40 -43.70
CA ASP A 277 17.76 -12.13 -43.06
C ASP A 277 16.43 -11.36 -43.18
N VAL A 278 16.45 -10.03 -43.03
CA VAL A 278 15.28 -9.16 -43.26
C VAL A 278 14.83 -9.21 -44.72
N VAL A 279 15.76 -9.24 -45.68
CA VAL A 279 15.44 -9.38 -47.11
C VAL A 279 14.81 -10.74 -47.42
N ASP A 280 15.43 -11.83 -46.97
CA ASP A 280 14.90 -13.17 -47.18
C ASP A 280 13.54 -13.36 -46.47
N MET A 281 13.33 -12.78 -45.28
CA MET A 281 12.04 -12.76 -44.58
C MET A 281 10.94 -12.04 -45.38
N ILE A 282 11.23 -10.89 -45.99
CA ILE A 282 10.24 -10.17 -46.81
C ILE A 282 9.94 -10.95 -48.09
N LEU A 283 10.96 -11.57 -48.73
CA LEU A 283 10.78 -12.49 -49.85
C LEU A 283 9.89 -13.68 -49.48
N ASP A 284 10.06 -14.23 -48.28
CA ASP A 284 9.23 -15.28 -47.71
C ASP A 284 7.76 -14.82 -47.58
N ILE A 285 7.49 -13.59 -47.10
CA ILE A 285 6.12 -13.02 -47.06
C ILE A 285 5.53 -12.87 -48.47
N ILE A 286 6.32 -12.44 -49.47
CA ILE A 286 5.87 -12.41 -50.89
C ILE A 286 5.49 -13.82 -51.36
N ASN A 287 6.34 -14.82 -51.10
CA ASN A 287 6.11 -16.22 -51.50
C ASN A 287 4.86 -16.81 -50.83
N ALA A 288 4.61 -16.50 -49.56
CA ALA A 288 3.39 -16.92 -48.86
C ALA A 288 2.14 -16.21 -49.41
N GLY A 289 2.23 -14.92 -49.75
CA GLY A 289 1.17 -14.18 -50.44
C GLY A 289 0.84 -14.75 -51.82
N ALA A 290 1.85 -15.10 -52.62
CA ALA A 290 1.68 -15.75 -53.92
C ALA A 290 0.90 -17.08 -53.79
N LYS A 291 1.30 -17.91 -52.81
CA LYS A 291 0.64 -19.19 -52.48
C LYS A 291 -0.81 -19.00 -52.00
N LEU A 292 -1.09 -17.99 -51.19
CA LEU A 292 -2.45 -17.64 -50.72
C LEU A 292 -3.39 -17.28 -51.89
N LEU A 293 -2.90 -16.48 -52.84
CA LEU A 293 -3.69 -16.01 -53.97
C LEU A 293 -3.77 -17.06 -55.11
N GLY A 294 -2.81 -17.98 -55.18
CA GLY A 294 -2.75 -19.05 -56.19
C GLY A 294 -1.86 -18.70 -57.40
N ILE A 295 -0.96 -17.73 -57.24
CA ILE A 295 0.00 -17.28 -58.25
C ILE A 295 1.12 -18.32 -58.34
N LYS A 296 1.32 -18.90 -59.53
CA LYS A 296 2.25 -20.03 -59.74
C LYS A 296 3.61 -19.62 -60.30
N ASP A 297 3.62 -18.59 -61.14
CA ASP A 297 4.78 -18.20 -61.95
C ASP A 297 5.41 -16.89 -61.44
N LEU A 298 5.65 -16.83 -60.12
CA LEU A 298 6.29 -15.68 -59.48
C LEU A 298 7.78 -15.60 -59.83
N ASP A 299 8.19 -14.50 -60.48
CA ASP A 299 9.59 -14.17 -60.75
C ASP A 299 10.36 -13.96 -59.43
N GLN A 300 11.13 -14.99 -59.02
CA GLN A 300 11.94 -14.96 -57.80
C GLN A 300 13.08 -13.94 -57.86
N ASP A 301 13.66 -13.71 -59.04
CA ASP A 301 14.75 -12.75 -59.23
C ASP A 301 14.23 -11.31 -59.07
N GLN A 302 12.99 -11.03 -59.47
CA GLN A 302 12.36 -9.73 -59.21
C GLN A 302 11.78 -9.65 -57.80
N ALA A 303 11.18 -10.72 -57.27
CA ALA A 303 10.69 -10.76 -55.89
C ALA A 303 11.81 -10.51 -54.87
N LYS A 304 13.02 -11.07 -55.07
CA LYS A 304 14.16 -10.80 -54.18
C LYS A 304 14.68 -9.35 -54.29
N LYS A 305 14.62 -8.74 -55.48
CA LYS A 305 14.94 -7.30 -55.66
C LYS A 305 13.91 -6.41 -54.97
N ASP A 306 12.63 -6.75 -55.08
CA ASP A 306 11.54 -6.04 -54.41
C ASP A 306 11.65 -6.18 -52.88
N ALA A 307 11.97 -7.37 -52.37
CA ALA A 307 12.24 -7.61 -50.95
C ALA A 307 13.43 -6.79 -50.44
N ALA A 308 14.53 -6.72 -51.21
CA ALA A 308 15.68 -5.87 -50.90
C ALA A 308 15.32 -4.37 -50.87
N ALA A 309 14.52 -3.90 -51.83
CA ALA A 309 14.03 -2.52 -51.86
C ALA A 309 13.10 -2.21 -50.68
N MET A 310 12.27 -3.15 -50.25
CA MET A 310 11.39 -3.00 -49.10
C MET A 310 12.13 -3.03 -47.76
N ALA A 311 13.12 -3.91 -47.58
CA ALA A 311 13.98 -3.92 -46.39
C ALA A 311 14.74 -2.59 -46.27
N GLN A 312 15.29 -2.10 -47.39
CA GLN A 312 15.95 -0.80 -47.43
C GLN A 312 14.99 0.37 -47.18
N LEU A 313 13.71 0.26 -47.58
CA LEU A 313 12.68 1.24 -47.28
C LEU A 313 12.30 1.23 -45.78
N ASP A 314 12.14 0.06 -45.15
CA ASP A 314 11.84 -0.04 -43.71
C ASP A 314 12.99 0.56 -42.87
N TYR A 315 14.25 0.22 -43.20
CA TYR A 315 15.44 0.87 -42.63
C TYR A 315 15.39 2.40 -42.78
N ASN A 316 15.04 2.92 -43.96
CA ASN A 316 14.94 4.37 -44.20
C ASN A 316 13.79 5.01 -43.41
N LEU A 317 12.65 4.32 -43.27
CA LEU A 317 11.51 4.76 -42.46
C LEU A 317 11.90 4.85 -40.97
N ALA A 318 12.69 3.89 -40.48
CA ALA A 318 13.18 3.87 -39.10
C ALA A 318 14.32 4.87 -38.81
N THR A 319 15.24 5.10 -39.76
CA THR A 319 16.48 5.89 -39.50
C THR A 319 16.47 7.31 -40.07
N LYS A 320 15.73 7.57 -41.15
CA LYS A 320 15.67 8.89 -41.82
C LYS A 320 14.33 9.60 -41.54
N TYR A 321 13.22 8.91 -41.77
CA TYR A 321 11.85 9.47 -41.68
C TYR A 321 11.20 9.27 -40.30
N SER A 322 11.95 8.82 -39.31
CA SER A 322 11.59 8.75 -37.89
C SER A 322 12.62 9.50 -37.04
N THR A 323 12.21 9.92 -35.85
CA THR A 323 13.08 10.42 -34.77
C THR A 323 13.33 9.28 -33.77
N ASP A 324 14.51 9.26 -33.18
CA ASP A 324 14.95 8.30 -32.17
C ASP A 324 14.21 8.45 -30.83
N ASP A 325 14.10 7.36 -30.06
CA ASP A 325 13.34 7.36 -28.81
C ASP A 325 13.91 8.32 -27.74
N THR A 326 15.23 8.47 -27.64
CA THR A 326 15.85 9.39 -26.68
C THR A 326 15.45 10.85 -26.94
N THR A 327 15.44 11.29 -28.20
CA THR A 327 14.95 12.62 -28.58
C THR A 327 13.43 12.74 -28.42
N ARG A 328 12.68 11.67 -28.67
CA ARG A 328 11.21 11.67 -28.60
C ARG A 328 10.62 11.69 -27.20
N ARG A 329 11.37 11.28 -26.17
CA ARG A 329 11.04 11.49 -24.73
C ARG A 329 10.75 12.96 -24.39
N GLN A 330 11.17 13.92 -25.21
CA GLN A 330 10.75 15.32 -25.10
C GLN A 330 9.35 15.52 -25.71
N TYR A 331 8.30 15.38 -24.89
CA TYR A 331 6.90 15.54 -25.31
C TYR A 331 6.57 16.92 -25.87
N ALA A 332 7.22 17.98 -25.36
CA ALA A 332 6.93 19.37 -25.75
C ALA A 332 7.16 19.67 -27.25
N ARG A 333 8.13 19.01 -27.90
CA ARG A 333 8.37 19.11 -29.36
C ARG A 333 7.38 18.29 -30.19
N SER A 334 6.69 17.33 -29.56
CA SER A 334 5.73 16.42 -30.19
C SER A 334 4.28 16.94 -30.17
N TYR A 335 4.01 18.11 -29.57
CA TYR A 335 2.69 18.74 -29.60
C TYR A 335 2.62 19.85 -30.68
N ASN A 336 2.30 19.48 -31.93
CA ASN A 336 2.11 20.44 -33.01
C ASN A 336 0.68 20.35 -33.60
N PRO A 337 -0.29 21.17 -33.16
CA PRO A 337 -1.67 21.08 -33.63
C PRO A 337 -1.87 21.67 -35.04
N TYR A 338 -2.38 20.86 -35.97
CA TYR A 338 -2.76 21.26 -37.33
C TYR A 338 -4.27 21.05 -37.56
N THR A 339 -4.86 21.89 -38.41
CA THR A 339 -6.13 21.56 -39.09
C THR A 339 -5.85 20.69 -40.31
N VAL A 340 -6.88 20.02 -40.85
CA VAL A 340 -6.77 19.26 -42.12
C VAL A 340 -6.17 20.12 -43.23
N ASP A 341 -6.64 21.35 -43.40
CA ASP A 341 -6.11 22.34 -44.36
C ASP A 341 -4.64 22.73 -44.13
N GLY A 342 -4.15 22.63 -42.89
CA GLY A 342 -2.74 22.86 -42.55
C GLY A 342 -1.89 21.63 -42.85
N LEU A 343 -2.36 20.46 -42.43
CA LEU A 343 -1.69 19.18 -42.62
C LEU A 343 -1.56 18.81 -44.11
N GLN A 344 -2.59 19.14 -44.91
CA GLN A 344 -2.57 19.00 -46.37
C GLN A 344 -1.51 19.86 -47.07
N LYS A 345 -1.01 20.92 -46.42
CA LYS A 345 0.11 21.77 -46.89
C LYS A 345 1.46 21.27 -46.39
N LEU A 346 1.51 20.74 -45.16
CA LEU A 346 2.71 20.15 -44.55
C LEU A 346 3.12 18.85 -45.26
N ALA A 347 2.13 18.01 -45.55
CA ALA A 347 2.32 16.64 -46.02
C ALA A 347 1.41 16.28 -47.22
N PRO A 348 1.54 16.96 -48.38
CA PRO A 348 0.65 16.78 -49.53
C PRO A 348 0.69 15.39 -50.22
N PHE A 349 1.53 14.45 -49.79
CA PHE A 349 1.55 13.08 -50.34
C PHE A 349 0.28 12.26 -50.07
N LEU A 350 -0.53 12.69 -49.10
CA LEU A 350 -1.77 12.03 -48.69
C LEU A 350 -2.94 13.02 -48.83
N GLU A 351 -4.12 12.55 -49.23
CA GLU A 351 -5.36 13.33 -49.10
C GLU A 351 -5.91 13.09 -47.69
N TRP A 352 -5.64 14.03 -46.78
CA TRP A 352 -5.84 13.81 -45.34
C TRP A 352 -7.30 13.73 -44.94
N LYS A 353 -8.20 14.41 -45.67
CA LYS A 353 -9.63 14.39 -45.39
C LYS A 353 -10.25 13.04 -45.76
N SER A 354 -9.86 12.49 -46.91
CA SER A 354 -10.21 11.15 -47.41
C SER A 354 -9.65 10.08 -46.47
N PHE A 355 -8.41 10.24 -46.01
CA PHE A 355 -7.78 9.33 -45.05
C PHE A 355 -8.56 9.27 -43.72
N TYR A 356 -8.92 10.42 -43.13
CA TYR A 356 -9.69 10.44 -41.89
C TYR A 356 -11.16 9.98 -42.08
N ASP A 357 -11.83 10.37 -43.18
CA ASP A 357 -13.18 9.88 -43.53
C ASP A 357 -13.22 8.35 -43.71
N LYS A 358 -12.08 7.69 -43.93
CA LYS A 358 -11.91 6.24 -44.01
C LYS A 358 -11.51 5.64 -42.65
N ALA A 359 -10.47 6.16 -42.01
CA ALA A 359 -9.97 5.66 -40.72
C ALA A 359 -11.06 5.71 -39.62
N PHE A 360 -11.91 6.73 -39.61
CA PHE A 360 -13.01 6.90 -38.65
C PHE A 360 -14.32 6.21 -39.02
N VAL A 361 -14.33 5.30 -40.00
CA VAL A 361 -15.49 4.44 -40.30
C VAL A 361 -16.03 3.68 -39.07
N PRO A 362 -15.22 3.14 -38.12
CA PRO A 362 -15.74 2.45 -36.93
C PRO A 362 -16.71 3.31 -36.11
N ILE A 363 -16.33 4.56 -35.81
CA ILE A 363 -17.18 5.55 -35.11
C ILE A 363 -18.17 6.29 -36.05
N SER A 364 -18.18 5.96 -37.35
CA SER A 364 -19.02 6.58 -38.38
C SER A 364 -18.90 8.11 -38.49
N LYS A 365 -17.77 8.69 -38.04
CA LYS A 365 -17.52 10.14 -38.10
C LYS A 365 -16.92 10.53 -39.44
N LYS A 366 -17.38 11.65 -39.98
CA LYS A 366 -16.73 12.35 -41.10
C LYS A 366 -16.00 13.58 -40.58
N VAL A 367 -14.94 13.94 -41.30
CA VAL A 367 -14.05 15.05 -40.94
C VAL A 367 -14.24 16.20 -41.92
N ASP A 368 -14.29 17.43 -41.40
CA ASP A 368 -14.25 18.67 -42.19
C ASP A 368 -12.93 19.43 -41.96
N GLY A 369 -12.74 20.53 -42.69
CA GLY A 369 -11.50 21.32 -42.64
C GLY A 369 -11.19 21.99 -41.29
N SER A 370 -12.15 22.04 -40.35
CA SER A 370 -11.98 22.59 -39.00
C SER A 370 -11.47 21.55 -37.99
N PHE A 371 -11.58 20.25 -38.30
CA PHE A 371 -11.04 19.18 -37.46
C PHE A 371 -9.52 19.36 -37.27
N ARG A 372 -9.07 19.07 -36.05
CA ARG A 372 -7.67 19.21 -35.64
C ARG A 372 -7.07 17.87 -35.24
N SER A 373 -5.80 17.71 -35.57
CA SER A 373 -4.93 16.63 -35.11
C SER A 373 -3.59 17.20 -34.65
N VAL A 374 -2.89 16.47 -33.79
CA VAL A 374 -1.56 16.84 -33.27
C VAL A 374 -0.52 16.04 -34.02
N VAL A 375 0.34 16.71 -34.78
CA VAL A 375 1.45 16.10 -35.52
C VAL A 375 2.66 15.98 -34.59
N MET A 376 3.14 14.77 -34.38
CA MET A 376 4.23 14.51 -33.43
C MET A 376 5.60 14.79 -34.05
N GLU A 377 5.79 14.48 -35.33
CA GLU A 377 7.08 14.61 -36.02
C GLU A 377 6.95 15.41 -37.33
N THR A 378 6.70 16.71 -37.19
CA THR A 378 6.41 17.65 -38.29
C THR A 378 7.46 17.64 -39.40
N ASP A 379 8.73 17.82 -39.06
CA ASP A 379 9.84 17.86 -40.02
C ASP A 379 10.05 16.50 -40.71
N LYS A 380 9.86 15.39 -39.99
CA LYS A 380 9.99 14.03 -40.54
C LYS A 380 8.86 13.70 -41.50
N LEU A 381 7.62 14.06 -41.16
CA LEU A 381 6.44 13.90 -42.01
C LEU A 381 6.53 14.78 -43.27
N ALA A 382 7.02 16.01 -43.14
CA ALA A 382 7.27 16.91 -44.27
C ALA A 382 8.39 16.38 -45.19
N LEU A 383 9.48 15.85 -44.62
CA LEU A 383 10.57 15.20 -45.36
C LEU A 383 10.09 13.96 -46.12
N LEU A 384 9.34 13.08 -45.46
CA LEU A 384 8.73 11.90 -46.08
C LEU A 384 7.79 12.30 -47.22
N SER A 385 6.92 13.29 -46.99
CA SER A 385 6.04 13.82 -48.04
C SER A 385 6.81 14.40 -49.22
N THR A 386 7.94 15.06 -48.97
CA THR A 386 8.78 15.66 -50.00
C THR A 386 9.45 14.58 -50.85
N ASP A 387 10.01 13.54 -50.23
CA ASP A 387 10.69 12.45 -50.93
C ASP A 387 9.73 11.48 -51.65
N ILE A 388 8.48 11.36 -51.20
CA ILE A 388 7.41 10.70 -51.97
C ILE A 388 7.02 11.56 -53.18
N ALA A 389 6.77 12.86 -52.98
CA ALA A 389 6.35 13.77 -54.05
C ALA A 389 7.44 13.99 -55.13
N ALA A 390 8.71 13.95 -54.75
CA ALA A 390 9.86 14.02 -55.66
C ALA A 390 10.15 12.70 -56.38
N GLY A 391 9.55 11.58 -55.95
CA GLY A 391 9.86 10.24 -56.46
C GLY A 391 11.19 9.67 -55.98
N THR A 392 11.83 10.26 -54.96
CA THR A 392 13.01 9.70 -54.27
C THR A 392 12.69 8.32 -53.71
N ILE A 393 11.51 8.17 -53.10
CA ILE A 393 10.93 6.85 -52.79
C ILE A 393 10.15 6.39 -54.03
N LYS A 394 10.62 5.31 -54.68
CA LYS A 394 9.98 4.80 -55.90
C LYS A 394 8.63 4.18 -55.56
N SER A 395 7.62 4.41 -56.42
CA SER A 395 6.27 3.90 -56.18
C SER A 395 6.16 2.37 -56.19
N ARG A 396 7.05 1.64 -56.89
CA ARG A 396 7.11 0.17 -56.81
C ARG A 396 7.44 -0.26 -55.38
N ASP A 397 8.54 0.28 -54.86
CA ASP A 397 9.09 0.00 -53.53
C ASP A 397 8.06 0.38 -52.45
N LEU A 398 7.43 1.56 -52.57
CA LEU A 398 6.40 2.07 -51.67
C LEU A 398 5.12 1.22 -51.66
N ASN A 399 4.52 0.97 -52.83
CA ASN A 399 3.27 0.23 -52.92
C ASN A 399 3.45 -1.23 -52.46
N ASN A 400 4.58 -1.86 -52.81
CA ASN A 400 4.90 -3.21 -52.32
C ASN A 400 5.00 -3.25 -50.80
N TYR A 401 5.68 -2.28 -50.19
CA TYR A 401 5.86 -2.20 -48.74
C TYR A 401 4.51 -2.09 -48.01
N LEU A 402 3.60 -1.24 -48.51
CA LEU A 402 2.24 -1.10 -47.97
C LEU A 402 1.48 -2.44 -47.92
N TYR A 403 1.56 -3.23 -48.99
CA TYR A 403 0.94 -4.56 -49.04
C TYR A 403 1.63 -5.59 -48.14
N ILE A 404 2.96 -5.59 -48.05
CA ILE A 404 3.69 -6.48 -47.12
C ILE A 404 3.34 -6.20 -45.66
N ARG A 405 3.17 -4.92 -45.28
CA ARG A 405 2.74 -4.55 -43.92
C ARG A 405 1.33 -5.05 -43.60
N ALA A 406 0.38 -4.91 -44.53
CA ALA A 406 -0.99 -5.41 -44.36
C ALA A 406 -1.05 -6.96 -44.34
N LEU A 407 -0.24 -7.63 -45.16
CA LEU A 407 -0.16 -9.10 -45.20
C LEU A 407 0.50 -9.68 -43.94
N ASN A 408 1.54 -9.04 -43.42
CA ASN A 408 2.27 -9.47 -42.21
C ASN A 408 1.42 -9.41 -40.92
N ALA A 409 0.28 -8.71 -40.94
CA ALA A 409 -0.70 -8.66 -39.85
C ALA A 409 -1.81 -9.72 -39.97
N ASN A 410 -1.76 -10.60 -40.99
CA ASN A 410 -2.74 -11.63 -41.27
C ASN A 410 -2.09 -13.02 -41.35
N TYR A 411 -2.89 -14.10 -41.31
CA TYR A 411 -2.35 -15.45 -41.38
C TYR A 411 -1.97 -15.82 -42.82
N LEU A 412 -0.71 -16.24 -43.01
CA LEU A 412 -0.14 -16.57 -44.32
C LEU A 412 0.30 -18.05 -44.38
N PRO A 413 0.21 -18.70 -45.55
CA PRO A 413 0.47 -20.13 -45.69
C PRO A 413 1.97 -20.45 -45.74
N GLY A 414 2.69 -20.23 -44.63
CA GLY A 414 4.10 -20.61 -44.48
C GLY A 414 4.34 -22.12 -44.37
N THR A 415 5.57 -22.49 -44.02
CA THR A 415 5.93 -23.81 -43.48
C THR A 415 6.54 -23.63 -42.09
N ASP A 416 6.64 -24.69 -41.29
CA ASP A 416 7.26 -24.57 -39.97
C ASP A 416 8.78 -24.34 -40.07
N THR A 417 9.42 -24.81 -41.15
CA THR A 417 10.81 -24.43 -41.50
C THR A 417 10.97 -22.95 -41.81
N PHE A 418 9.99 -22.32 -42.47
CA PHE A 418 9.95 -20.87 -42.71
C PHE A 418 9.77 -20.11 -41.39
N ARG A 419 8.87 -20.57 -40.51
CA ARG A 419 8.65 -19.96 -39.18
C ARG A 419 9.87 -20.12 -38.27
N ALA A 420 10.57 -21.24 -38.35
CA ALA A 420 11.79 -21.51 -37.60
C ALA A 420 13.00 -20.70 -38.10
N LYS A 421 13.17 -20.51 -39.41
CA LYS A 421 14.32 -19.81 -40.02
C LYS A 421 14.51 -18.38 -39.48
N TRP A 422 13.42 -17.72 -39.08
CA TRP A 422 13.39 -16.34 -38.59
C TRP A 422 13.02 -16.21 -37.11
N SER A 423 13.10 -17.30 -36.35
CA SER A 423 12.74 -17.28 -34.93
C SER A 423 13.56 -16.28 -34.13
N HIS A 424 14.86 -16.12 -34.44
CA HIS A 424 15.74 -15.10 -33.86
C HIS A 424 15.37 -13.65 -34.21
N LEU A 425 14.69 -13.42 -35.34
CA LEU A 425 14.19 -12.09 -35.70
C LEU A 425 12.80 -11.80 -35.13
N LYS A 426 12.06 -12.80 -34.61
CA LYS A 426 10.73 -12.60 -34.03
C LYS A 426 10.76 -11.62 -32.85
N ASP A 427 11.80 -11.70 -32.03
CA ASP A 427 11.87 -10.93 -30.78
C ASP A 427 12.15 -9.43 -31.04
N PHE A 428 12.86 -9.11 -32.13
CA PHE A 428 13.08 -7.73 -32.60
C PHE A 428 11.90 -7.15 -33.39
N ARG A 429 10.89 -7.96 -33.77
CA ARG A 429 9.63 -7.54 -34.41
C ARG A 429 8.59 -7.02 -33.42
N ARG A 430 8.99 -6.67 -32.19
CA ARG A 430 8.13 -5.89 -31.28
C ARG A 430 7.76 -4.58 -31.98
N GLU A 431 6.48 -4.25 -31.97
CA GLU A 431 6.04 -2.95 -32.49
C GLU A 431 6.55 -1.84 -31.57
N LYS A 432 7.16 -0.80 -32.16
CA LYS A 432 7.58 0.42 -31.44
C LYS A 432 6.40 0.91 -30.60
N ARG A 433 6.61 1.11 -29.29
CA ARG A 433 5.56 1.68 -28.42
C ARG A 433 5.31 3.12 -28.89
N PRO A 434 4.12 3.49 -29.41
CA PRO A 434 3.84 4.90 -29.65
C PRO A 434 3.81 5.63 -28.31
N ILE A 435 4.13 6.92 -28.34
CA ILE A 435 4.33 7.79 -27.15
C ILE A 435 2.97 8.29 -26.61
N ASN A 436 1.92 7.50 -26.84
CA ASN A 436 0.54 7.88 -26.64
C ASN A 436 -0.32 6.69 -26.20
N ARG A 437 -1.57 7.00 -25.87
CA ARG A 437 -2.61 5.99 -25.65
C ARG A 437 -2.89 5.20 -26.92
N LYS A 438 -2.31 3.99 -26.92
CA LYS A 438 -2.44 3.00 -27.98
C LYS A 438 -3.91 2.74 -28.34
N ILE A 439 -4.16 2.61 -29.63
CA ILE A 439 -5.20 1.72 -30.14
C ILE A 439 -4.80 0.29 -29.72
N ARG A 440 -5.30 -0.19 -28.57
CA ARG A 440 -4.94 -1.50 -27.98
C ARG A 440 -5.67 -2.66 -28.67
N THR A 441 -5.36 -2.88 -29.94
CA THR A 441 -5.77 -4.08 -30.69
C THR A 441 -4.56 -4.70 -31.37
N ASP A 442 -4.24 -5.95 -31.03
CA ASP A 442 -3.48 -6.82 -31.94
C ASP A 442 -4.49 -7.48 -32.89
N PRO A 443 -4.44 -7.20 -34.21
CA PRO A 443 -5.38 -7.77 -35.18
C PRO A 443 -5.00 -9.19 -35.62
N ARG A 444 -3.85 -9.70 -35.16
CA ARG A 444 -3.34 -11.03 -35.56
C ARG A 444 -4.15 -12.12 -34.87
N VAL A 445 -4.97 -12.80 -35.66
CA VAL A 445 -5.67 -14.02 -35.24
C VAL A 445 -4.96 -15.20 -35.89
N GLU A 446 -4.14 -15.92 -35.11
CA GLU A 446 -3.38 -17.08 -35.59
C GLU A 446 -4.10 -18.41 -35.29
N PRO A 447 -3.92 -19.46 -36.12
CA PRO A 447 -4.48 -20.78 -35.86
C PRO A 447 -3.73 -21.46 -34.72
N ILE A 448 -4.46 -21.81 -33.66
CA ILE A 448 -3.93 -22.58 -32.53
C ILE A 448 -3.62 -24.01 -33.01
N ASP A 449 -2.39 -24.45 -32.78
CA ASP A 449 -1.93 -25.78 -33.21
C ASP A 449 -2.76 -26.90 -32.58
N SER A 450 -3.36 -27.74 -33.43
CA SER A 450 -4.15 -28.89 -33.04
C SER A 450 -3.30 -30.08 -32.56
N ASN A 451 -1.97 -30.02 -32.71
CA ASN A 451 -1.02 -31.02 -32.22
C ASN A 451 -0.52 -30.73 -30.80
N VAL A 452 -0.94 -29.62 -30.18
CA VAL A 452 -0.69 -29.35 -28.75
C VAL A 452 -1.42 -30.42 -27.93
N LYS A 453 -0.65 -31.39 -27.45
CA LYS A 453 -1.16 -32.55 -26.69
C LYS A 453 -1.62 -32.19 -25.28
N ASP A 454 -1.18 -31.03 -24.79
CA ASP A 454 -1.57 -30.51 -23.49
C ASP A 454 -2.70 -29.49 -23.66
N VAL A 455 -3.89 -29.85 -23.19
CA VAL A 455 -5.08 -29.00 -23.32
C VAL A 455 -4.90 -27.69 -22.53
N SER A 456 -4.11 -27.69 -21.45
CA SER A 456 -3.90 -26.49 -20.61
C SER A 456 -3.32 -25.32 -21.41
N ALA A 457 -2.18 -25.53 -22.10
CA ALA A 457 -1.55 -24.50 -22.91
C ALA A 457 -2.46 -23.95 -24.02
N ARG A 458 -3.43 -24.74 -24.52
CA ARG A 458 -4.46 -24.24 -25.44
C ARG A 458 -5.50 -23.38 -24.73
N GLU A 459 -5.95 -23.78 -23.55
CA GLU A 459 -6.88 -23.01 -22.73
C GLU A 459 -6.27 -21.67 -22.32
N SER A 460 -5.00 -21.63 -21.89
CA SER A 460 -4.24 -20.41 -21.56
C SER A 460 -4.16 -19.42 -22.72
N ASN A 461 -3.81 -19.89 -23.92
CA ASN A 461 -3.80 -19.04 -25.12
C ASN A 461 -5.20 -18.47 -25.43
N CYS A 462 -6.26 -19.26 -25.23
CA CYS A 462 -7.64 -18.81 -25.43
C CYS A 462 -8.15 -17.86 -24.32
N GLN A 463 -7.70 -18.03 -23.07
CA GLN A 463 -7.91 -17.07 -21.99
C GLN A 463 -7.29 -15.73 -22.38
N ASN A 464 -6.01 -15.73 -22.74
CA ASN A 464 -5.25 -14.50 -22.98
C ASN A 464 -5.83 -13.69 -24.16
N LEU A 465 -6.28 -14.36 -25.22
CA LEU A 465 -7.02 -13.73 -26.31
C LEU A 465 -8.40 -13.20 -25.86
N ALA A 466 -9.13 -13.94 -25.01
CA ALA A 466 -10.40 -13.48 -24.46
C ALA A 466 -10.22 -12.23 -23.57
N THR A 467 -9.19 -12.21 -22.72
CA THR A 467 -8.82 -11.07 -21.88
C THR A 467 -8.40 -9.87 -22.70
N SER A 468 -7.66 -10.08 -23.79
CA SER A 468 -7.23 -9.03 -24.72
C SER A 468 -8.41 -8.38 -25.47
N PHE A 469 -9.40 -9.16 -25.89
CA PHE A 469 -10.57 -8.63 -26.62
C PHE A 469 -11.73 -8.14 -25.73
N LEU A 470 -11.81 -8.62 -24.48
CA LEU A 470 -12.93 -8.38 -23.57
C LEU A 470 -12.44 -7.96 -22.16
N THR A 471 -11.50 -7.02 -22.15
CA THR A 471 -10.77 -6.45 -20.99
C THR A 471 -11.60 -6.33 -19.70
N TRP A 472 -12.78 -5.72 -19.77
CA TRP A 472 -13.61 -5.43 -18.58
C TRP A 472 -14.51 -6.60 -18.18
N ALA A 473 -14.93 -7.44 -19.12
CA ALA A 473 -15.62 -8.69 -18.80
C ALA A 473 -14.66 -9.72 -18.17
N SER A 474 -13.40 -9.75 -18.64
CA SER A 474 -12.31 -10.49 -18.02
C SER A 474 -11.99 -9.94 -16.62
N SER A 475 -11.92 -8.61 -16.47
CA SER A 475 -11.75 -7.97 -15.16
C SER A 475 -12.84 -8.36 -14.16
N ARG A 476 -14.11 -8.41 -14.59
CA ARG A 476 -15.20 -8.91 -13.76
C ARG A 476 -15.01 -10.38 -13.37
N LEU A 477 -14.70 -11.25 -14.33
CA LEU A 477 -14.48 -12.67 -14.06
C LEU A 477 -13.31 -12.90 -13.08
N TYR A 478 -12.21 -12.17 -13.27
CA TYR A 478 -11.03 -12.20 -12.40
C TYR A 478 -11.36 -11.80 -10.95
N VAL A 479 -12.17 -10.77 -10.75
CA VAL A 479 -12.57 -10.31 -9.41
C VAL A 479 -13.59 -11.24 -8.75
N ASP A 480 -14.49 -11.85 -9.52
CA ASP A 480 -15.40 -12.89 -9.01
C ASP A 480 -14.67 -14.21 -8.68
N ALA A 481 -13.54 -14.50 -9.34
CA ALA A 481 -12.69 -15.67 -9.08
C ALA A 481 -11.80 -15.50 -7.84
N ASN A 482 -10.98 -14.43 -7.81
CA ASN A 482 -9.87 -14.27 -6.85
C ASN A 482 -10.27 -13.48 -5.60
N TYR A 483 -11.31 -12.63 -5.69
CA TYR A 483 -11.84 -11.85 -4.57
C TYR A 483 -13.36 -12.06 -4.47
N PRO A 484 -13.84 -13.29 -4.22
CA PRO A 484 -15.26 -13.66 -4.41
C PRO A 484 -16.22 -12.95 -3.44
N THR A 485 -15.77 -12.51 -2.27
CA THR A 485 -16.63 -11.79 -1.31
C THR A 485 -16.31 -10.30 -1.23
N ALA A 486 -17.29 -9.52 -0.78
CA ALA A 486 -17.10 -8.09 -0.48
C ALA A 486 -16.03 -7.85 0.60
N LYS A 487 -15.77 -8.81 1.50
CA LYS A 487 -14.69 -8.69 2.50
C LYS A 487 -13.32 -8.81 1.85
N ASP A 488 -13.14 -9.76 0.93
CA ASP A 488 -11.85 -9.96 0.23
C ASP A 488 -11.51 -8.71 -0.59
N ARG A 489 -12.51 -8.22 -1.34
CA ARG A 489 -12.48 -6.97 -2.11
C ARG A 489 -12.10 -5.75 -1.27
N GLN A 490 -12.71 -5.60 -0.09
CA GLN A 490 -12.37 -4.51 0.82
C GLN A 490 -10.98 -4.69 1.43
N THR A 491 -10.62 -5.88 1.89
CA THR A 491 -9.33 -6.16 2.57
C THR A 491 -8.16 -5.90 1.64
N LEU A 492 -8.25 -6.37 0.39
CA LEU A 492 -7.28 -6.08 -0.68
C LEU A 492 -7.07 -4.58 -0.84
N ARG A 493 -8.16 -3.82 -1.00
CA ARG A 493 -8.12 -2.39 -1.28
C ARG A 493 -7.64 -1.58 -0.08
N ASP A 494 -8.20 -1.80 1.11
CA ASP A 494 -7.88 -1.03 2.31
C ASP A 494 -6.38 -1.14 2.67
N HIS A 495 -5.79 -2.34 2.59
CA HIS A 495 -4.39 -2.60 2.96
C HIS A 495 -3.39 -2.20 1.86
N SER A 496 -3.64 -2.52 0.58
CA SER A 496 -2.77 -2.02 -0.50
C SER A 496 -2.75 -0.48 -0.56
N ASN A 497 -3.91 0.16 -0.38
CA ASN A 497 -4.03 1.62 -0.34
C ASN A 497 -3.34 2.26 0.89
N SER A 498 -3.21 1.57 2.04
CA SER A 498 -2.46 2.13 3.18
C SER A 498 -0.96 2.17 2.90
N ILE A 499 -0.40 1.09 2.32
CA ILE A 499 0.99 1.02 1.85
C ILE A 499 1.24 2.09 0.78
N ILE A 500 0.43 2.14 -0.28
CA ILE A 500 0.60 3.13 -1.36
C ILE A 500 0.56 4.57 -0.81
N ARG A 501 -0.35 4.88 0.13
CA ARG A 501 -0.44 6.22 0.73
C ARG A 501 0.75 6.60 1.60
N SER A 502 1.37 5.66 2.32
CA SER A 502 2.60 5.97 3.07
C SER A 502 3.78 6.21 2.11
N ILE A 503 3.83 5.55 0.94
CA ILE A 503 4.82 5.87 -0.11
C ILE A 503 4.65 7.32 -0.60
N LEU A 504 3.42 7.74 -0.92
CA LEU A 504 3.13 9.10 -1.36
C LEU A 504 3.56 10.16 -0.32
N VAL A 505 3.36 9.88 0.97
CA VAL A 505 3.82 10.75 2.07
C VAL A 505 5.35 10.74 2.20
N ALA A 506 6.00 9.58 2.09
CA ALA A 506 7.45 9.46 2.21
C ALA A 506 8.19 10.13 1.04
N PHE A 507 7.69 9.98 -0.20
CA PHE A 507 8.25 10.67 -1.37
C PHE A 507 8.06 12.19 -1.30
N ARG A 508 6.93 12.66 -0.73
CA ARG A 508 6.75 14.10 -0.43
C ARG A 508 7.80 14.60 0.58
N ALA A 509 8.01 13.88 1.68
CA ALA A 509 9.03 14.22 2.67
C ALA A 509 10.46 14.13 2.09
N GLN A 510 10.69 13.23 1.14
CA GLN A 510 11.93 13.14 0.38
C GLN A 510 12.17 14.39 -0.49
N ILE A 511 11.13 14.93 -1.16
CA ILE A 511 11.19 16.22 -1.86
C ILE A 511 11.47 17.40 -0.92
N ASP A 512 10.92 17.38 0.30
CA ASP A 512 11.18 18.44 1.30
C ASP A 512 12.68 18.57 1.61
N LEU A 513 13.44 17.48 1.58
CA LEU A 513 14.87 17.43 1.87
C LEU A 513 15.79 17.86 0.70
N LEU A 514 15.29 17.98 -0.53
CA LEU A 514 16.13 18.24 -1.71
C LEU A 514 16.71 19.66 -1.71
N ASP A 515 18.01 19.81 -1.51
CA ASP A 515 18.72 21.10 -1.53
C ASP A 515 18.73 21.75 -2.93
N TRP A 516 18.76 20.94 -3.98
CA TRP A 516 18.83 21.36 -5.37
C TRP A 516 17.50 21.79 -6.01
N MET A 517 16.37 21.63 -5.30
CA MET A 517 15.06 22.12 -5.76
C MET A 517 14.66 23.43 -5.08
N SER A 518 14.25 24.42 -5.86
CA SER A 518 13.72 25.67 -5.30
C SER A 518 12.36 25.48 -4.60
N PRO A 519 11.96 26.40 -3.69
CA PRO A 519 10.62 26.37 -3.09
C PRO A 519 9.47 26.47 -4.11
N ALA A 520 9.72 27.02 -5.30
CA ALA A 520 8.72 27.07 -6.37
C ALA A 520 8.57 25.70 -7.04
N SER A 521 9.69 25.06 -7.41
CA SER A 521 9.70 23.71 -7.99
C SER A 521 9.16 22.67 -7.00
N LYS A 522 9.52 22.73 -5.71
CA LYS A 522 8.95 21.87 -4.66
C LYS A 522 7.43 22.02 -4.56
N LYS A 523 6.91 23.25 -4.66
CA LYS A 523 5.47 23.49 -4.70
C LYS A 523 4.81 22.83 -5.92
N GLY A 524 5.41 22.90 -7.10
CA GLY A 524 4.95 22.18 -8.29
C GLY A 524 4.88 20.67 -8.05
N ALA A 525 5.92 20.09 -7.45
CA ALA A 525 5.96 18.68 -7.08
C ALA A 525 4.87 18.30 -6.06
N TYR A 526 4.65 19.10 -5.02
CA TYR A 526 3.52 18.87 -4.09
C TYR A 526 2.18 18.91 -4.80
N GLN A 527 1.95 19.90 -5.67
CA GLN A 527 0.72 19.98 -6.46
C GLN A 527 0.54 18.78 -7.40
N LYS A 528 1.63 18.11 -7.79
CA LYS A 528 1.59 16.87 -8.57
C LYS A 528 1.23 15.64 -7.72
N ILE A 529 1.78 15.50 -6.52
CA ILE A 529 1.40 14.44 -5.58
C ILE A 529 -0.04 14.63 -5.08
N ASP A 530 -0.42 15.86 -4.70
CA ASP A 530 -1.72 16.17 -4.09
C ASP A 530 -2.91 16.06 -5.06
N ASN A 531 -2.66 16.05 -6.37
CA ASN A 531 -3.68 15.84 -7.41
C ASN A 531 -3.58 14.45 -8.08
N LEU A 532 -2.66 13.59 -7.65
CA LEU A 532 -2.44 12.25 -8.21
C LEU A 532 -3.67 11.35 -7.99
N VAL A 533 -4.17 10.74 -9.06
CA VAL A 533 -5.25 9.74 -8.95
C VAL A 533 -4.63 8.35 -8.74
N VAL A 534 -5.18 7.58 -7.79
CA VAL A 534 -4.72 6.22 -7.47
C VAL A 534 -5.83 5.23 -7.83
N ASN A 535 -5.63 4.52 -8.93
CA ASN A 535 -6.51 3.47 -9.42
C ASN A 535 -6.09 2.13 -8.81
N MET A 536 -6.97 1.46 -8.08
CA MET A 536 -6.62 0.26 -7.28
C MET A 536 -7.50 -0.97 -7.57
N ALA A 537 -6.84 -2.11 -7.78
CA ALA A 537 -7.35 -3.43 -8.12
C ALA A 537 -8.17 -3.53 -9.44
N TYR A 538 -9.26 -2.78 -9.56
CA TYR A 538 -10.21 -2.78 -10.67
C TYR A 538 -11.14 -1.56 -10.56
N PRO A 539 -11.72 -1.05 -11.66
CA PRO A 539 -12.72 0.01 -11.59
C PRO A 539 -14.10 -0.54 -11.15
N ASP A 540 -14.80 0.18 -10.27
CA ASP A 540 -16.02 -0.31 -9.59
C ASP A 540 -17.14 -0.73 -10.54
N TRP A 541 -17.27 -0.06 -11.69
CA TRP A 541 -18.38 -0.26 -12.61
C TRP A 541 -18.41 -1.65 -13.27
N VAL A 542 -17.32 -2.41 -13.29
CA VAL A 542 -17.32 -3.79 -13.82
C VAL A 542 -18.10 -4.76 -12.93
N LEU A 543 -18.33 -4.38 -11.66
CA LEU A 543 -19.14 -5.14 -10.70
C LEU A 543 -20.65 -4.82 -10.83
N ASP A 544 -21.03 -3.78 -11.58
CA ASP A 544 -22.43 -3.50 -11.93
C ASP A 544 -22.76 -4.14 -13.28
N ASP A 545 -23.58 -5.18 -13.24
CA ASP A 545 -24.03 -5.93 -14.42
C ASP A 545 -24.64 -5.04 -15.52
N ASN A 546 -25.27 -3.91 -15.15
CA ASN A 546 -25.86 -2.97 -16.10
C ASN A 546 -24.79 -2.10 -16.74
N GLN A 547 -23.91 -1.48 -15.95
CA GLN A 547 -22.83 -0.62 -16.47
C GLN A 547 -21.86 -1.41 -17.35
N LEU A 548 -21.50 -2.63 -16.93
CA LEU A 548 -20.71 -3.55 -17.74
C LEU A 548 -21.41 -3.92 -19.06
N THR A 549 -22.72 -4.20 -19.03
CA THR A 549 -23.50 -4.48 -20.25
C THR A 549 -23.64 -3.24 -21.14
N ASP A 550 -23.79 -2.05 -20.55
CA ASP A 550 -23.89 -0.78 -21.27
C ASP A 550 -22.57 -0.35 -21.92
N TYR A 551 -21.40 -0.72 -21.37
CA TYR A 551 -20.13 -0.57 -22.08
C TYR A 551 -20.16 -1.36 -23.40
N TYR A 552 -20.41 -2.67 -23.30
CA TYR A 552 -20.39 -3.59 -24.44
C TYR A 552 -21.64 -3.52 -25.35
N LYS A 553 -22.55 -2.55 -25.19
CA LYS A 553 -23.81 -2.45 -25.97
C LYS A 553 -23.64 -2.32 -27.49
N LYS A 554 -22.42 -2.09 -27.98
CA LYS A 554 -22.05 -2.05 -29.40
C LYS A 554 -21.56 -3.40 -29.94
N LEU A 555 -21.15 -4.32 -29.08
CA LEU A 555 -20.68 -5.66 -29.44
C LEU A 555 -21.87 -6.57 -29.80
N ASN A 556 -21.86 -7.15 -31.00
CA ASN A 556 -22.95 -7.95 -31.54
C ASN A 556 -22.58 -9.44 -31.76
N THR A 557 -21.69 -9.98 -30.92
CA THR A 557 -21.40 -11.42 -30.88
C THR A 557 -22.56 -12.20 -30.25
N VAL A 558 -22.86 -13.37 -30.82
CA VAL A 558 -23.87 -14.32 -30.36
C VAL A 558 -23.25 -15.70 -30.16
N LYS A 559 -23.88 -16.52 -29.31
CA LYS A 559 -23.35 -17.84 -28.90
C LYS A 559 -22.98 -18.78 -30.05
N ASP A 560 -23.69 -18.70 -31.17
CA ASP A 560 -23.53 -19.59 -32.33
C ASP A 560 -22.59 -19.00 -33.41
N ASP A 561 -21.95 -17.84 -33.17
CA ASP A 561 -20.87 -17.33 -34.03
C ASP A 561 -19.63 -18.23 -33.92
N VAL A 562 -19.01 -18.58 -35.06
CA VAL A 562 -17.70 -19.27 -35.06
C VAL A 562 -16.56 -18.33 -34.67
N TYR A 563 -15.45 -18.89 -34.17
CA TYR A 563 -14.28 -18.16 -33.64
C TYR A 563 -13.84 -16.94 -34.46
N LEU A 564 -13.61 -17.10 -35.77
CA LEU A 564 -13.17 -15.99 -36.63
C LEU A 564 -14.23 -14.88 -36.74
N THR A 565 -15.51 -15.24 -36.85
CA THR A 565 -16.63 -14.28 -36.85
C THR A 565 -16.73 -13.52 -35.52
N GLN A 566 -16.44 -14.19 -34.39
CA GLN A 566 -16.36 -13.51 -33.10
C GLN A 566 -15.15 -12.57 -33.03
N ALA A 567 -13.96 -13.02 -33.46
CA ALA A 567 -12.75 -12.21 -33.49
C ALA A 567 -12.91 -10.96 -34.36
N ASP A 568 -13.50 -11.07 -35.55
CA ASP A 568 -13.74 -9.92 -36.44
C ASP A 568 -14.71 -8.89 -35.82
N LYS A 569 -15.77 -9.36 -35.14
CA LYS A 569 -16.67 -8.49 -34.37
C LYS A 569 -15.98 -7.82 -33.17
N LEU A 570 -15.08 -8.52 -32.50
CA LEU A 570 -14.31 -8.02 -31.36
C LEU A 570 -13.25 -7.00 -31.78
N ILE A 571 -12.57 -7.21 -32.91
CA ILE A 571 -11.65 -6.23 -33.50
C ILE A 571 -12.43 -4.96 -33.87
N ALA A 572 -13.57 -5.09 -34.57
CA ALA A 572 -14.40 -3.94 -34.93
C ALA A 572 -14.96 -3.17 -33.72
N PHE A 573 -15.30 -3.88 -32.62
CA PHE A 573 -15.72 -3.26 -31.37
C PHE A 573 -14.58 -2.49 -30.69
N ASN A 574 -13.40 -3.09 -30.54
CA ASN A 574 -12.28 -2.42 -29.87
C ASN A 574 -11.71 -1.26 -30.70
N LEU A 575 -11.79 -1.31 -32.04
CA LEU A 575 -11.54 -0.15 -32.91
C LEU A 575 -12.58 0.97 -32.75
N TYR A 576 -13.85 0.64 -32.49
CA TYR A 576 -14.87 1.64 -32.16
C TYR A 576 -14.55 2.33 -30.82
N GLU A 577 -14.30 1.56 -29.76
CA GLU A 577 -14.00 2.12 -28.43
C GLU A 577 -12.71 2.96 -28.44
N ALA A 578 -11.66 2.53 -29.16
CA ALA A 578 -10.42 3.31 -29.29
C ALA A 578 -10.60 4.69 -29.96
N PHE A 579 -11.56 4.85 -30.87
CA PHE A 579 -11.86 6.15 -31.50
C PHE A 579 -13.01 6.92 -30.83
N ALA A 580 -13.81 6.29 -29.96
CA ALA A 580 -14.98 6.89 -29.32
C ALA A 580 -14.69 8.17 -28.48
N PRO A 581 -13.55 8.31 -27.76
CA PRO A 581 -13.24 9.54 -27.03
C PRO A 581 -13.25 10.82 -27.89
N LEU A 582 -12.91 10.72 -29.18
CA LEU A 582 -12.97 11.84 -30.16
C LEU A 582 -14.40 12.32 -30.49
N VAL A 583 -15.44 11.64 -29.99
CA VAL A 583 -16.86 11.96 -30.28
C VAL A 583 -17.75 12.00 -29.07
N ASN A 584 -17.36 11.39 -27.95
CA ASN A 584 -18.16 11.34 -26.73
C ASN A 584 -18.33 12.71 -26.05
N GLY A 585 -17.47 13.69 -26.36
CA GLY A 585 -17.66 15.10 -25.97
C GLY A 585 -17.43 15.37 -24.48
N VAL A 586 -16.49 14.66 -23.87
CA VAL A 586 -16.18 14.71 -22.42
C VAL A 586 -14.71 15.06 -22.17
N PRO A 587 -14.35 15.59 -20.97
CA PRO A 587 -12.97 15.64 -20.51
C PRO A 587 -12.29 14.26 -20.48
N THR A 588 -10.96 14.24 -20.33
CA THR A 588 -10.23 13.02 -19.98
C THR A 588 -10.72 12.47 -18.63
N ASP A 589 -11.13 11.20 -18.59
CA ASP A 589 -11.46 10.50 -17.35
C ASP A 589 -10.18 10.05 -16.64
N ARG A 590 -9.75 10.77 -15.59
CA ARG A 590 -8.53 10.45 -14.84
C ARG A 590 -8.58 9.13 -14.04
N THR A 591 -9.73 8.44 -14.04
CA THR A 591 -9.96 7.17 -13.32
C THR A 591 -10.02 5.93 -14.23
N ASP A 592 -9.78 6.07 -15.54
CA ASP A 592 -9.56 4.91 -16.41
C ASP A 592 -8.34 4.12 -15.91
N PHE A 593 -8.47 2.80 -15.89
CA PHE A 593 -7.35 1.91 -15.63
C PHE A 593 -6.51 1.70 -16.89
N SER A 594 -7.06 1.90 -18.10
CA SER A 594 -6.41 1.63 -19.39
C SER A 594 -5.95 0.17 -19.60
N GLY A 595 -6.34 -0.76 -18.72
CA GLY A 595 -5.97 -2.18 -18.77
C GLY A 595 -6.87 -3.06 -17.87
N PRO A 596 -6.80 -4.39 -18.01
CA PRO A 596 -7.62 -5.32 -17.23
C PRO A 596 -7.16 -5.41 -15.77
N ALA A 597 -8.03 -5.88 -14.88
CA ALA A 597 -7.72 -6.11 -13.47
C ALA A 597 -6.76 -7.29 -13.23
N GLY A 598 -6.92 -8.37 -14.01
CA GLY A 598 -6.09 -9.58 -13.93
C GLY A 598 -4.90 -9.51 -14.87
N ILE A 599 -3.91 -8.67 -14.55
CA ILE A 599 -2.61 -8.58 -15.21
C ILE A 599 -1.55 -8.26 -14.16
N THR A 600 -0.40 -8.93 -14.21
CA THR A 600 0.75 -8.61 -13.35
C THR A 600 1.54 -7.47 -13.95
N ASN A 601 1.08 -6.24 -13.74
CA ASN A 601 1.86 -5.05 -14.02
C ASN A 601 1.31 -3.87 -13.20
N ALA A 602 2.03 -2.75 -13.18
CA ALA A 602 1.51 -1.45 -12.76
C ALA A 602 1.82 -0.40 -13.85
N TRP A 603 1.26 0.81 -13.74
CA TRP A 603 1.62 1.92 -14.63
C TRP A 603 1.22 3.31 -14.11
N TYR A 604 2.11 4.27 -14.32
CA TYR A 604 1.85 5.70 -14.33
C TYR A 604 1.35 6.17 -15.70
N GLN A 605 0.55 7.25 -15.70
CA GLN A 605 0.08 7.94 -16.89
C GLN A 605 0.30 9.45 -16.72
N PRO A 606 1.39 10.04 -17.24
CA PRO A 606 1.69 11.46 -17.10
C PRO A 606 0.57 12.37 -17.62
N GLU A 607 -0.08 11.98 -18.71
CA GLU A 607 -1.17 12.67 -19.40
C GLU A 607 -2.52 12.66 -18.64
N MET A 608 -2.64 11.84 -17.60
CA MET A 608 -3.70 11.92 -16.58
C MET A 608 -3.18 12.38 -15.22
N ASN A 609 -1.87 12.32 -14.97
CA ASN A 609 -1.30 12.23 -13.63
C ASN A 609 -2.07 11.22 -12.75
N SER A 610 -2.03 9.94 -13.12
CA SER A 610 -2.62 8.81 -12.39
C SER A 610 -1.63 7.65 -12.28
N ILE A 611 -1.68 6.90 -11.17
CA ILE A 611 -0.99 5.61 -10.98
C ILE A 611 -2.02 4.50 -10.83
N THR A 612 -1.78 3.35 -11.47
CA THR A 612 -2.71 2.21 -11.50
C THR A 612 -2.04 0.93 -11.03
N PHE A 613 -2.67 0.26 -10.06
CA PHE A 613 -2.28 -1.04 -9.51
C PHE A 613 -3.43 -2.04 -9.73
N PRO A 614 -3.46 -2.77 -10.86
CA PRO A 614 -4.37 -3.89 -11.11
C PRO A 614 -4.32 -4.96 -10.01
N GLY A 615 -5.39 -5.72 -9.82
CA GLY A 615 -5.43 -6.81 -8.84
C GLY A 615 -4.35 -7.86 -9.08
N GLY A 616 -3.98 -8.08 -10.34
CA GLY A 616 -2.93 -9.03 -10.74
C GLY A 616 -1.50 -8.69 -10.31
N ILE A 617 -1.23 -7.49 -9.79
CA ILE A 617 0.05 -7.19 -9.09
C ILE A 617 -0.12 -7.10 -7.57
N LEU A 618 -1.37 -7.18 -7.07
CA LEU A 618 -1.72 -7.14 -5.65
C LEU A 618 -1.85 -8.57 -5.07
N HIS A 619 -0.84 -9.40 -5.33
CA HIS A 619 -0.65 -10.72 -4.70
C HIS A 619 0.82 -11.17 -4.71
N ALA A 620 1.08 -12.34 -4.11
CA ALA A 620 2.39 -12.95 -4.03
C ALA A 620 2.99 -13.17 -5.43
N PRO A 621 4.28 -12.88 -5.66
CA PRO A 621 5.32 -12.59 -4.65
C PRO A 621 5.46 -11.11 -4.23
N PHE A 622 4.68 -10.19 -4.80
CA PHE A 622 4.87 -8.75 -4.58
C PHE A 622 4.18 -8.22 -3.32
N TYR A 623 3.07 -8.86 -2.92
CA TYR A 623 2.20 -8.42 -1.85
C TYR A 623 1.46 -9.60 -1.22
N ASP A 624 1.29 -9.61 0.10
CA ASP A 624 0.23 -10.37 0.75
C ASP A 624 -0.28 -9.59 1.97
N VAL A 625 -1.55 -9.76 2.33
CA VAL A 625 -2.06 -9.23 3.60
C VAL A 625 -1.42 -9.94 4.80
N ASP A 626 -0.97 -11.18 4.63
CA ASP A 626 -0.27 -11.98 5.64
C ASP A 626 1.27 -11.79 5.60
N TYR A 627 1.83 -10.88 4.78
CA TYR A 627 3.29 -10.60 4.75
C TYR A 627 3.75 -9.61 5.84
N PRO A 628 5.00 -9.75 6.34
CA PRO A 628 5.66 -8.69 7.12
C PRO A 628 5.65 -7.36 6.36
N ALA A 629 5.55 -6.24 7.09
CA ALA A 629 5.65 -4.91 6.51
C ALA A 629 6.95 -4.76 5.73
N ALA A 630 8.09 -5.24 6.25
CA ALA A 630 9.36 -5.23 5.53
C ALA A 630 9.25 -5.80 4.10
N MET A 631 8.62 -6.97 3.93
CA MET A 631 8.43 -7.61 2.62
C MET A 631 7.41 -6.86 1.76
N ASN A 632 6.29 -6.41 2.33
CA ASN A 632 5.25 -5.65 1.61
C ASN A 632 5.75 -4.28 1.12
N TYR A 633 6.59 -3.60 1.90
CA TYR A 633 7.23 -2.36 1.49
C TYR A 633 8.38 -2.60 0.51
N GLY A 634 9.13 -3.71 0.63
CA GLY A 634 10.15 -4.10 -0.34
C GLY A 634 9.59 -4.51 -1.70
N GLY A 635 8.42 -5.16 -1.72
CA GLY A 635 7.68 -5.53 -2.94
C GLY A 635 6.78 -4.40 -3.42
N LEU A 636 5.49 -4.46 -3.10
CA LEU A 636 4.49 -3.46 -3.50
C LEU A 636 4.86 -2.02 -3.13
N GLY A 637 5.54 -1.79 -2.02
CA GLY A 637 6.01 -0.44 -1.66
C GLY A 637 7.04 0.13 -2.64
N VAL A 638 7.99 -0.68 -3.14
CA VAL A 638 8.93 -0.25 -4.18
C VAL A 638 8.22 -0.08 -5.52
N ILE A 639 7.30 -0.98 -5.88
CA ILE A 639 6.48 -0.84 -7.09
C ILE A 639 5.67 0.47 -7.04
N ALA A 640 5.01 0.76 -5.93
CA ALA A 640 4.28 2.01 -5.74
C ALA A 640 5.20 3.25 -5.72
N GLY A 641 6.44 3.11 -5.24
CA GLY A 641 7.46 4.14 -5.32
C GLY A 641 7.97 4.40 -6.74
N HIS A 642 8.12 3.33 -7.52
CA HIS A 642 8.52 3.36 -8.94
C HIS A 642 7.45 4.07 -9.77
N GLU A 643 6.19 3.65 -9.68
CA GLU A 643 5.07 4.31 -10.36
C GLU A 643 4.87 5.77 -9.94
N LEU A 644 5.07 6.08 -8.66
CA LEU A 644 5.04 7.46 -8.19
C LEU A 644 6.20 8.29 -8.78
N THR A 645 7.39 7.69 -8.89
CA THR A 645 8.60 8.35 -9.39
C THR A 645 8.57 8.53 -10.91
N HIS A 646 7.80 7.75 -11.68
CA HIS A 646 7.46 8.09 -13.07
C HIS A 646 6.72 9.44 -13.21
N GLY A 647 6.08 9.94 -12.14
CA GLY A 647 5.62 11.33 -12.08
C GLY A 647 6.74 12.38 -12.16
N PHE A 648 7.98 11.94 -11.98
CA PHE A 648 9.19 12.73 -11.71
C PHE A 648 10.43 12.16 -12.42
N ASP A 649 10.26 11.35 -13.46
CA ASP A 649 11.34 10.98 -14.38
C ASP A 649 11.49 12.00 -15.53
N ASP A 650 12.32 11.70 -16.53
CA ASP A 650 12.59 12.60 -17.66
C ASP A 650 11.34 12.90 -18.51
N GLU A 651 10.39 11.97 -18.57
CA GLU A 651 9.12 12.12 -19.26
C GLU A 651 8.12 12.83 -18.33
N GLY A 652 8.00 12.36 -17.09
CA GLY A 652 7.09 12.83 -16.05
C GLY A 652 7.25 14.29 -15.64
N VAL A 653 8.47 14.80 -15.46
CA VAL A 653 8.66 16.21 -15.02
C VAL A 653 8.13 17.25 -16.01
N GLN A 654 7.83 16.86 -17.26
CA GLN A 654 7.26 17.75 -18.28
C GLN A 654 5.76 18.06 -18.05
N TRP A 655 5.11 17.40 -17.09
CA TRP A 655 3.66 17.44 -16.88
C TRP A 655 3.28 17.97 -15.49
N GLU A 656 2.33 18.91 -15.46
CA GLU A 656 1.69 19.43 -14.24
C GLU A 656 0.80 18.40 -13.54
N GLY A 657 0.41 18.70 -12.29
CA GLY A 657 -0.34 17.79 -11.42
C GLY A 657 -1.73 17.34 -11.89
N THR A 658 -2.24 17.83 -13.02
CA THR A 658 -3.52 17.38 -13.60
C THR A 658 -3.39 16.78 -15.01
N GLY A 659 -2.17 16.52 -15.48
CA GLY A 659 -1.91 15.94 -16.81
C GLY A 659 -1.80 16.94 -17.95
N ILE A 660 -1.62 18.23 -17.64
CA ILE A 660 -1.28 19.26 -18.62
C ILE A 660 0.23 19.21 -18.88
N LEU A 661 0.64 19.08 -20.14
CA LEU A 661 2.04 19.13 -20.58
C LEU A 661 2.56 20.58 -20.46
N ASN A 662 3.12 20.95 -19.31
CA ASN A 662 3.77 22.24 -19.07
C ASN A 662 4.79 22.14 -17.94
N SER A 663 5.88 22.90 -18.02
CA SER A 663 6.95 22.84 -17.01
C SER A 663 6.56 23.59 -15.73
N TRP A 664 6.72 22.91 -14.61
CA TRP A 664 6.49 23.41 -13.25
C TRP A 664 7.79 23.60 -12.45
N MET A 665 8.94 23.22 -13.01
CA MET A 665 10.27 23.48 -12.45
C MET A 665 10.87 24.77 -13.01
N ASP A 666 11.68 25.48 -12.21
CA ASP A 666 12.52 26.56 -12.70
C ASP A 666 13.83 26.07 -13.35
N ASP A 667 14.54 26.97 -14.05
CA ASP A 667 15.76 26.67 -14.79
C ASP A 667 16.86 26.03 -13.92
N ASN A 668 16.99 26.45 -12.65
CA ASN A 668 17.99 25.93 -11.72
C ASN A 668 17.66 24.51 -11.26
N SER A 669 16.39 24.26 -10.94
CA SER A 669 15.88 22.96 -10.53
C SER A 669 15.95 21.97 -11.70
N THR A 670 15.57 22.42 -12.90
CA THR A 670 15.68 21.68 -14.16
C THR A 670 17.14 21.32 -14.46
N THR A 671 18.05 22.29 -14.40
CA THR A 671 19.50 22.07 -14.60
C THR A 671 20.08 21.07 -13.60
N SER A 672 19.51 20.96 -12.41
CA SER A 672 19.98 20.05 -11.36
C SER A 672 19.38 18.64 -11.52
N PHE A 673 18.09 18.56 -11.86
CA PHE A 673 17.44 17.32 -12.30
C PHE A 673 18.18 16.68 -13.49
N THR A 674 18.54 17.46 -14.52
CA THR A 674 19.31 16.94 -15.67
C THR A 674 20.68 16.38 -15.29
N LYS A 675 21.35 16.92 -14.25
CA LYS A 675 22.62 16.35 -13.75
C LYS A 675 22.40 15.03 -13.01
N MET A 676 21.33 14.94 -12.22
CA MET A 676 20.94 13.69 -11.55
C MET A 676 20.62 12.60 -12.58
N ALA A 677 19.78 12.92 -13.57
CA ALA A 677 19.46 12.01 -14.67
C ALA A 677 20.72 11.59 -15.46
N GLN A 678 21.62 12.52 -15.79
CA GLN A 678 22.87 12.19 -16.48
C GLN A 678 23.78 11.26 -15.66
N CYS A 679 23.75 11.34 -14.32
CA CYS A 679 24.48 10.38 -13.49
C CYS A 679 23.96 8.95 -13.71
N VAL A 680 22.63 8.77 -13.68
CA VAL A 680 21.99 7.47 -13.93
C VAL A 680 22.28 6.95 -15.35
N VAL A 681 22.27 7.85 -16.35
CA VAL A 681 22.66 7.52 -17.73
C VAL A 681 24.12 7.03 -17.80
N ASP A 682 25.05 7.76 -17.19
CA ASP A 682 26.49 7.45 -17.19
C ASP A 682 26.78 6.13 -16.45
N GLU A 683 26.08 5.87 -15.35
CA GLU A 683 26.21 4.67 -14.52
C GLU A 683 25.68 3.42 -15.24
N TYR A 684 24.42 3.45 -15.67
CA TYR A 684 23.79 2.28 -16.30
C TYR A 684 24.38 1.97 -17.69
N SER A 685 24.94 2.98 -18.39
CA SER A 685 25.72 2.74 -19.61
C SER A 685 27.02 1.96 -19.38
N GLY A 686 27.46 1.79 -18.12
CA GLY A 686 28.58 0.93 -17.75
C GLY A 686 28.23 -0.57 -17.68
N PHE A 687 26.94 -0.93 -17.71
CA PHE A 687 26.49 -2.30 -17.51
C PHE A 687 26.50 -3.12 -18.80
N CYS A 688 27.53 -3.97 -18.97
CA CYS A 688 27.76 -4.79 -20.16
C CYS A 688 27.64 -6.30 -19.84
N PRO A 689 26.45 -6.92 -19.89
CA PRO A 689 26.28 -8.32 -19.53
C PRO A 689 26.66 -9.32 -20.63
N LEU A 690 26.68 -8.86 -21.90
CA LEU A 690 26.96 -9.70 -23.06
C LEU A 690 28.46 -9.75 -23.38
N PRO A 691 28.93 -10.78 -24.11
CA PRO A 691 30.33 -10.88 -24.53
C PRO A 691 30.81 -9.66 -25.33
N LYS A 692 32.12 -9.37 -25.24
CA LYS A 692 32.76 -8.23 -25.93
C LYS A 692 32.50 -8.26 -27.44
N GLY A 693 31.70 -7.32 -27.91
CA GLY A 693 31.26 -7.19 -29.31
C GLY A 693 29.79 -6.78 -29.42
N TYR A 694 28.98 -7.18 -28.43
CA TYR A 694 27.59 -6.78 -28.28
C TYR A 694 27.44 -5.42 -27.57
N PRO A 695 26.29 -4.72 -27.72
CA PRO A 695 26.00 -3.51 -26.97
C PRO A 695 25.87 -3.78 -25.46
N CYS A 696 26.24 -2.79 -24.66
CA CYS A 696 25.91 -2.70 -23.24
C CYS A 696 24.49 -2.16 -23.06
N VAL A 697 23.99 -2.10 -21.82
CA VAL A 697 22.77 -1.36 -21.47
C VAL A 697 22.91 0.08 -21.96
N ASP A 698 21.83 0.61 -22.54
CA ASP A 698 21.77 1.98 -23.02
C ASP A 698 21.13 2.84 -21.93
N GLY A 699 21.97 3.53 -21.14
CA GLY A 699 21.51 4.31 -19.99
C GLY A 699 20.56 5.44 -20.36
N ALA A 700 20.61 5.96 -21.59
CA ALA A 700 19.71 7.02 -22.08
C ALA A 700 18.38 6.47 -22.61
N GLN A 701 18.39 5.27 -23.20
CA GLN A 701 17.16 4.53 -23.52
C GLN A 701 16.40 4.13 -22.24
N THR A 702 17.13 3.77 -21.19
CA THR A 702 16.59 3.21 -19.93
C THR A 702 16.42 4.22 -18.78
N GLN A 703 16.73 5.50 -19.00
CA GLN A 703 16.87 6.50 -17.92
C GLN A 703 15.62 6.64 -17.04
N GLY A 704 14.41 6.67 -17.61
CA GLY A 704 13.18 6.86 -16.84
C GLY A 704 12.90 5.73 -15.86
N GLU A 705 12.99 4.48 -16.33
CA GLU A 705 12.85 3.27 -15.52
C GLU A 705 13.90 3.20 -14.40
N ASN A 706 15.14 3.55 -14.72
CA ASN A 706 16.23 3.56 -13.74
C ASN A 706 16.01 4.66 -12.69
N ILE A 707 15.60 5.88 -13.09
CA ILE A 707 15.23 6.96 -12.16
C ILE A 707 14.06 6.53 -11.26
N ALA A 708 13.08 5.83 -11.83
CA ALA A 708 11.91 5.33 -11.13
C ALA A 708 12.26 4.23 -10.11
N ASP A 709 13.09 3.25 -10.44
CA ASP A 709 13.61 2.25 -9.49
C ASP A 709 14.33 2.90 -8.30
N ASN A 710 15.24 3.84 -8.61
CA ASN A 710 16.13 4.45 -7.63
C ASN A 710 15.40 5.45 -6.71
N GLY A 711 14.50 6.29 -7.25
CA GLY A 711 13.65 7.17 -6.43
C GLY A 711 12.58 6.38 -5.67
N GLY A 712 12.08 5.29 -6.27
CA GLY A 712 11.06 4.41 -5.70
C GLY A 712 11.53 3.63 -4.49
N ILE A 713 12.72 3.00 -4.54
CA ILE A 713 13.27 2.29 -3.37
C ILE A 713 13.55 3.26 -2.20
N GLN A 714 13.98 4.47 -2.50
CA GLN A 714 14.24 5.53 -1.52
C GLN A 714 12.95 5.94 -0.79
N ALA A 715 11.84 6.11 -1.53
CA ALA A 715 10.53 6.38 -0.95
C ALA A 715 9.97 5.19 -0.14
N ALA A 716 10.07 3.99 -0.70
CA ALA A 716 9.60 2.75 -0.08
C ALA A 716 10.31 2.46 1.24
N TYR A 717 11.64 2.62 1.28
CA TYR A 717 12.41 2.43 2.50
C TYR A 717 12.06 3.49 3.56
N LYS A 718 11.92 4.76 3.17
CA LYS A 718 11.51 5.84 4.11
C LYS A 718 10.08 5.61 4.65
N ALA A 719 9.16 5.13 3.83
CA ALA A 719 7.81 4.76 4.25
C ALA A 719 7.82 3.55 5.21
N PHE A 720 8.66 2.55 4.95
CA PHE A 720 8.87 1.40 5.82
C PHE A 720 9.45 1.81 7.19
N LYS A 721 10.51 2.62 7.25
CA LYS A 721 11.05 3.11 8.53
C LYS A 721 10.08 4.02 9.26
N ALA A 722 9.23 4.78 8.56
CA ALA A 722 8.14 5.53 9.17
C ALA A 722 7.03 4.61 9.72
N TYR A 723 6.72 3.51 9.04
CA TYR A 723 5.80 2.48 9.54
C TYR A 723 6.36 1.83 10.82
N GLU A 724 7.63 1.43 10.87
CA GLU A 724 8.25 0.88 12.08
C GLU A 724 8.35 1.89 13.22
N ALA A 725 8.69 3.15 12.92
CA ALA A 725 8.79 4.22 13.92
C ALA A 725 7.44 4.60 14.53
N LEU A 726 6.34 4.30 13.84
CA LEU A 726 4.99 4.35 14.40
C LEU A 726 4.67 3.02 15.12
N ASN A 727 4.55 1.92 14.38
CA ASN A 727 3.93 0.68 14.83
C ASN A 727 4.82 -0.24 15.69
N GLY A 728 6.12 0.03 15.74
CA GLY A 728 7.15 -0.94 16.13
C GLY A 728 7.61 -1.81 14.95
N PRO A 729 8.77 -2.48 15.07
CA PRO A 729 9.24 -3.43 14.07
C PRO A 729 8.40 -4.72 14.06
N ASP A 730 8.35 -5.39 12.91
CA ASP A 730 7.74 -6.72 12.81
C ASP A 730 8.47 -7.75 13.72
N PRO A 731 7.77 -8.78 14.24
CA PRO A 731 8.43 -9.92 14.88
C PRO A 731 9.41 -10.62 13.92
N LEU A 732 10.55 -11.08 14.46
CA LEU A 732 11.48 -11.90 13.69
C LEU A 732 10.80 -13.18 13.18
N LEU A 733 11.14 -13.55 11.94
CA LEU A 733 10.56 -14.71 11.27
C LEU A 733 10.93 -16.02 11.96
N PRO A 734 10.08 -17.07 11.87
CA PRO A 734 10.40 -18.38 12.43
C PRO A 734 11.42 -19.15 11.57
N GLY A 735 12.01 -20.20 12.15
CA GLY A 735 12.89 -21.13 11.44
C GLY A 735 14.18 -20.50 10.92
N ASP A 736 14.67 -20.97 9.79
CA ASP A 736 15.94 -20.50 9.20
C ASP A 736 15.85 -19.05 8.68
N ALA A 737 14.64 -18.52 8.47
CA ALA A 737 14.41 -17.12 8.12
C ALA A 737 14.65 -16.14 9.29
N SER A 738 14.75 -16.64 10.54
CA SER A 738 15.05 -15.84 11.75
C SER A 738 16.40 -15.12 11.72
N ILE A 739 17.28 -15.46 10.77
CA ILE A 739 18.60 -14.82 10.59
C ILE A 739 18.52 -13.41 10.00
N PHE A 740 17.37 -13.03 9.41
CA PHE A 740 17.19 -11.74 8.76
C PHE A 740 16.51 -10.71 9.67
N ASN A 741 17.08 -9.52 9.73
CA ASN A 741 16.41 -8.36 10.33
C ASN A 741 15.46 -7.69 9.31
N ALA A 742 14.61 -6.77 9.77
CA ALA A 742 13.57 -6.16 8.95
C ALA A 742 14.14 -5.30 7.79
N ASP A 743 15.30 -4.65 7.97
CA ASP A 743 15.99 -3.93 6.88
C ASP A 743 16.48 -4.90 5.79
N GLN A 744 17.04 -6.04 6.18
CA GLN A 744 17.46 -7.09 5.25
C GLN A 744 16.26 -7.70 4.51
N LEU A 745 15.15 -7.94 5.21
CA LEU A 745 13.90 -8.43 4.61
C LEU A 745 13.32 -7.44 3.59
N PHE A 746 13.40 -6.13 3.84
CA PHE A 746 13.01 -5.12 2.85
C PHE A 746 13.81 -5.24 1.55
N PHE A 747 15.14 -5.32 1.64
CA PHE A 747 16.00 -5.45 0.46
C PHE A 747 15.88 -6.82 -0.23
N LEU A 748 15.59 -7.88 0.51
CA LEU A 748 15.28 -9.20 -0.06
C LEU A 748 13.95 -9.15 -0.83
N GLY A 749 12.89 -8.59 -0.23
CA GLY A 749 11.61 -8.36 -0.92
C GLY A 749 11.79 -7.58 -2.22
N PHE A 750 12.55 -6.48 -2.17
CA PHE A 750 12.93 -5.69 -3.36
C PHE A 750 13.63 -6.52 -4.44
N ALA A 751 14.72 -7.22 -4.12
CA ALA A 751 15.43 -8.01 -5.12
C ALA A 751 14.60 -9.21 -5.63
N GLN A 752 13.63 -9.66 -4.85
CA GLN A 752 12.70 -10.72 -5.23
C GLN A 752 11.56 -10.26 -6.16
N VAL A 753 11.25 -8.96 -6.25
CA VAL A 753 10.45 -8.41 -7.39
C VAL A 753 11.12 -8.77 -8.72
N TRP A 754 12.45 -8.81 -8.75
CA TRP A 754 13.29 -8.89 -9.94
C TRP A 754 13.95 -10.27 -10.15
N CYS A 755 13.61 -11.28 -9.33
CA CYS A 755 14.12 -12.63 -9.55
C CYS A 755 13.58 -13.20 -10.88
N GLN A 756 14.51 -13.65 -11.73
CA GLN A 756 14.25 -14.30 -13.01
C GLN A 756 15.21 -15.47 -13.26
N PHE A 757 14.79 -16.38 -14.12
CA PHE A 757 15.73 -17.30 -14.77
C PHE A 757 16.85 -16.53 -15.50
N THR A 758 18.05 -17.10 -15.54
CA THR A 758 19.17 -16.60 -16.34
C THR A 758 18.73 -16.49 -17.81
N PRO A 759 18.68 -15.28 -18.40
CA PRO A 759 18.25 -15.11 -19.78
C PRO A 759 19.30 -15.68 -20.73
N SER A 760 18.88 -16.09 -21.92
CA SER A 760 19.82 -16.40 -23.00
C SER A 760 20.41 -15.12 -23.58
N ASP A 761 21.62 -15.17 -24.13
CA ASP A 761 22.28 -14.05 -24.81
C ASP A 761 21.35 -13.36 -25.84
N SER A 762 20.53 -14.14 -26.56
CA SER A 762 19.55 -13.63 -27.54
C SER A 762 18.38 -12.90 -26.89
N SER A 763 17.85 -13.41 -25.77
CA SER A 763 16.78 -12.75 -25.01
C SER A 763 17.27 -11.45 -24.38
N LEU A 764 18.48 -11.46 -23.82
CA LEU A 764 19.10 -10.31 -23.19
C LEU A 764 19.52 -9.24 -24.21
N LEU A 765 20.04 -9.66 -25.38
CA LEU A 765 20.28 -8.77 -26.52
C LEU A 765 18.98 -8.12 -27.01
N SER A 766 17.89 -8.88 -27.09
CA SER A 766 16.58 -8.32 -27.41
C SER A 766 16.18 -7.27 -26.37
N GLN A 767 16.22 -7.56 -25.08
CA GLN A 767 15.89 -6.60 -24.02
C GLN A 767 16.70 -5.30 -24.12
N ILE A 768 18.03 -5.39 -24.25
CA ILE A 768 18.97 -4.25 -24.37
C ILE A 768 18.66 -3.36 -25.60
N LEU A 769 17.98 -3.91 -26.62
CA LEU A 769 17.58 -3.16 -27.81
C LEU A 769 16.14 -2.63 -27.72
N VAL A 770 15.19 -3.44 -27.24
CA VAL A 770 13.74 -3.19 -27.43
C VAL A 770 13.02 -2.64 -26.20
N ASP A 771 13.63 -2.71 -25.02
CA ASP A 771 12.95 -2.45 -23.74
C ASP A 771 13.48 -1.15 -23.10
N PRO A 772 12.62 -0.29 -22.51
CA PRO A 772 13.08 0.81 -21.67
C PRO A 772 13.60 0.33 -20.30
N HIS A 773 13.24 -0.87 -19.84
CA HIS A 773 13.72 -1.37 -18.56
C HIS A 773 15.11 -1.97 -18.69
N SER A 774 16.01 -1.62 -17.77
CA SER A 774 17.27 -2.33 -17.57
C SER A 774 17.01 -3.83 -17.27
N PRO A 775 17.93 -4.75 -17.65
CA PRO A 775 17.85 -6.15 -17.23
C PRO A 775 17.78 -6.29 -15.70
N SER A 776 17.04 -7.27 -15.20
CA SER A 776 16.66 -7.37 -13.79
C SER A 776 17.84 -7.41 -12.80
N LEU A 777 18.97 -8.00 -13.20
CA LEU A 777 20.24 -7.93 -12.45
C LEU A 777 20.69 -6.48 -12.20
N TYR A 778 20.51 -5.59 -13.17
CA TYR A 778 20.89 -4.18 -13.09
C TYR A 778 19.80 -3.29 -12.50
N ARG A 779 18.51 -3.67 -12.60
CA ARG A 779 17.44 -3.09 -11.76
C ARG A 779 17.73 -3.32 -10.28
N VAL A 780 18.29 -4.47 -9.90
CA VAL A 780 18.79 -4.69 -8.53
C VAL A 780 20.10 -3.94 -8.29
N LEU A 781 21.16 -4.21 -9.07
CA LEU A 781 22.52 -3.72 -8.81
C LEU A 781 22.62 -2.18 -8.76
N GLY A 782 22.21 -1.45 -9.80
CA GLY A 782 22.33 0.01 -9.82
C GLY A 782 21.52 0.66 -8.68
N THR A 783 20.31 0.13 -8.44
CA THR A 783 19.41 0.61 -7.40
C THR A 783 19.97 0.45 -5.99
N VAL A 784 20.63 -0.68 -5.68
CA VAL A 784 21.25 -0.88 -4.35
C VAL A 784 22.58 -0.15 -4.19
N GLN A 785 23.32 0.09 -5.29
CA GLN A 785 24.51 0.96 -5.27
C GLN A 785 24.16 2.40 -4.85
N ASN A 786 22.95 2.86 -5.15
CA ASN A 786 22.46 4.23 -4.94
C ASN A 786 21.63 4.44 -3.64
N ILE A 787 21.54 3.43 -2.76
CA ILE A 787 20.87 3.56 -1.45
C ILE A 787 21.79 3.08 -0.31
N PRO A 788 22.51 3.99 0.38
CA PRO A 788 23.45 3.62 1.46
C PRO A 788 22.85 2.80 2.63
N ALA A 789 21.53 2.78 2.78
CA ALA A 789 20.86 1.88 3.72
C ALA A 789 21.07 0.38 3.39
N PHE A 790 21.27 0.02 2.13
CA PHE A 790 21.64 -1.36 1.74
C PHE A 790 23.00 -1.76 2.34
N GLN A 791 24.01 -0.90 2.20
CA GLN A 791 25.34 -1.09 2.79
C GLN A 791 25.23 -1.30 4.31
N LYS A 792 24.38 -0.52 4.98
CA LYS A 792 24.12 -0.60 6.42
C LYS A 792 23.43 -1.91 6.82
N ALA A 793 22.43 -2.35 6.05
CA ALA A 793 21.65 -3.57 6.32
C ALA A 793 22.47 -4.86 6.19
N PHE A 794 23.39 -4.94 5.21
CA PHE A 794 24.26 -6.11 5.00
C PHE A 794 25.70 -5.94 5.50
N ASN A 795 26.03 -4.80 6.12
CA ASN A 795 27.37 -4.45 6.60
C ASN A 795 28.44 -4.60 5.49
N CYS A 796 28.14 -4.05 4.30
CA CYS A 796 29.03 -4.20 3.14
C CYS A 796 30.27 -3.30 3.23
N PRO A 797 31.47 -3.80 2.85
CA PRO A 797 32.66 -2.97 2.75
C PRO A 797 32.41 -1.78 1.83
N ALA A 798 32.86 -0.59 2.23
CA ALA A 798 32.89 0.55 1.32
C ALA A 798 33.79 0.25 0.12
N ASP A 799 33.37 0.66 -1.07
CA ASP A 799 33.99 0.33 -2.35
C ASP A 799 33.87 -1.15 -2.79
N SER A 800 32.89 -1.91 -2.24
CA SER A 800 32.46 -3.18 -2.85
C SER A 800 31.57 -2.92 -4.08
N THR A 801 31.41 -3.93 -4.94
CA THR A 801 30.53 -3.90 -6.12
C THR A 801 29.12 -3.37 -5.80
N TYR A 802 28.59 -3.73 -4.63
CA TYR A 802 27.24 -3.39 -4.17
C TYR A 802 27.20 -2.20 -3.18
N ALA A 803 28.34 -1.57 -2.89
CA ALA A 803 28.45 -0.38 -2.04
C ALA A 803 29.61 0.55 -2.48
N PRO A 804 29.59 1.08 -3.73
CA PRO A 804 30.65 1.91 -4.28
C PRO A 804 30.71 3.29 -3.62
N ILE A 805 31.92 3.86 -3.48
CA ILE A 805 32.08 5.21 -2.92
C ILE A 805 31.46 6.28 -3.82
N LYS A 806 31.53 6.09 -5.15
CA LYS A 806 30.84 6.94 -6.13
C LYS A 806 29.57 6.23 -6.61
N HIS A 807 28.42 6.84 -6.33
CA HIS A 807 27.08 6.39 -6.72
C HIS A 807 26.25 7.63 -7.14
N CYS A 808 25.01 7.43 -7.61
CA CYS A 808 24.10 8.49 -8.06
C CYS A 808 23.02 8.82 -7.02
N ASN A 809 22.95 10.08 -6.59
CA ASN A 809 21.94 10.57 -5.65
C ASN A 809 20.61 10.89 -6.37
N VAL A 810 19.83 9.85 -6.66
CA VAL A 810 18.53 9.93 -7.36
C VAL A 810 17.40 10.32 -6.41
N TRP A 811 16.69 11.40 -6.74
CA TRP A 811 15.58 11.95 -5.93
C TRP A 811 15.91 12.08 -4.43
N THR A 812 17.18 12.34 -4.13
CA THR A 812 17.75 12.63 -2.80
C THR A 812 18.84 13.68 -2.95
N SER A 813 19.48 14.08 -1.85
CA SER A 813 20.63 15.00 -1.84
C SER A 813 21.85 14.31 -1.23
N GLU A 814 23.04 14.74 -1.66
CA GLU A 814 24.32 14.35 -1.06
C GLU A 814 24.33 14.66 0.45
N PRO A 815 24.86 13.78 1.32
CA PRO A 815 25.15 14.09 2.71
C PRO A 815 26.37 15.03 2.78
N THR A 816 26.13 16.34 2.56
CA THR A 816 27.16 17.36 2.34
C THR A 816 28.27 17.39 3.40
N SER A 817 29.43 16.83 3.04
CA SER A 817 30.74 16.91 3.73
C SER A 817 30.69 17.08 5.26
N GLY A 818 30.04 16.16 5.96
CA GLY A 818 29.89 16.22 7.43
C GLY A 818 29.15 15.04 8.03
N SER A 819 29.47 13.81 7.58
CA SER A 819 28.96 12.53 8.14
C SER A 819 27.47 12.52 8.52
N VAL A 820 26.59 12.94 7.61
CA VAL A 820 25.14 12.91 7.82
C VAL A 820 24.63 11.49 7.53
N ASP A 821 24.43 10.70 8.58
CA ASP A 821 23.69 9.43 8.51
C ASP A 821 22.23 9.73 8.07
N LEU A 822 21.73 8.99 7.08
CA LEU A 822 20.48 9.33 6.37
C LEU A 822 19.25 9.23 7.28
N GLY A 823 18.88 10.35 7.90
CA GLY A 823 17.70 10.47 8.77
C GLY A 823 17.72 11.64 9.78
N ALA A 824 18.86 12.29 10.03
CA ALA A 824 18.96 13.38 11.01
C ALA A 824 18.63 14.77 10.41
N PRO A 825 17.87 15.64 11.10
CA PRO A 825 17.66 17.03 10.69
C PRO A 825 18.92 17.89 10.89
N LEU A 826 19.13 18.87 10.00
CA LEU A 826 20.31 19.74 9.90
C LEU A 826 20.05 21.18 10.41
N ASN A 827 21.12 21.94 10.69
CA ASN A 827 21.04 23.36 11.06
C ASN A 827 21.27 24.30 9.84
N VAL A 828 21.00 25.60 10.02
CA VAL A 828 21.04 26.61 8.93
C VAL A 828 22.45 26.95 8.38
N ALA A 829 23.52 26.35 8.93
CA ALA A 829 24.87 26.40 8.37
C ALA A 829 25.21 25.22 7.43
N GLY A 830 24.32 24.22 7.30
CA GLY A 830 24.54 23.00 6.50
C GLY A 830 25.23 21.87 7.27
N GLU A 831 25.52 22.07 8.55
CA GLU A 831 26.02 21.03 9.45
C GLU A 831 24.85 20.19 10.00
N PRO A 832 25.04 18.89 10.30
CA PRO A 832 24.16 18.18 11.22
C PRO A 832 23.99 18.95 12.53
N ILE A 833 22.87 18.78 13.23
CA ILE A 833 22.65 19.40 14.55
C ILE A 833 23.51 18.69 15.62
N VAL A 834 24.48 17.83 15.24
CA VAL A 834 25.64 17.47 16.07
C VAL A 834 26.98 17.29 15.36
N PRO A 835 28.09 17.63 16.04
CA PRO A 835 29.44 17.20 15.68
C PRO A 835 29.64 15.68 15.75
N GLU A 836 30.75 15.20 15.16
CA GLU A 836 31.17 13.79 14.99
C GLU A 836 31.23 12.88 16.25
N ASN A 837 30.84 13.34 17.44
CA ASN A 837 30.88 12.56 18.69
C ASN A 837 29.66 12.74 19.64
N ASP A 838 28.59 13.44 19.25
CA ASP A 838 27.42 13.76 20.11
C ASP A 838 26.05 13.42 19.46
N VAL A 839 24.92 13.70 20.13
CA VAL A 839 23.52 13.60 19.62
C VAL A 839 22.68 14.92 19.68
N ASN A 840 21.62 15.06 18.86
CA ASN A 840 21.28 16.20 17.95
C ASN A 840 20.26 17.34 18.38
N VAL A 841 20.62 18.52 18.97
CA VAL A 841 19.65 19.65 19.37
C VAL A 841 20.18 21.16 19.42
N ALA A 842 19.39 22.23 19.05
CA ALA A 842 19.74 23.72 19.14
C ALA A 842 18.58 24.84 19.13
N PRO A 843 18.80 26.19 19.41
CA PRO A 843 17.76 27.29 19.63
C PRO A 843 17.88 28.72 18.91
N VAL A 844 16.90 29.70 19.05
CA VAL A 844 16.71 30.98 18.21
C VAL A 844 15.83 32.19 18.81
N GLU A 845 15.75 33.44 18.24
CA GLU A 845 14.72 34.56 18.53
C GLU A 845 14.46 35.73 17.46
N ARG A 846 13.75 36.89 17.76
CA ARG A 846 12.91 37.84 16.88
C ARG A 846 12.88 39.38 17.34
N ILE A 847 12.16 40.49 16.93
CA ILE A 847 11.39 41.15 15.77
C ILE A 847 11.10 42.72 15.99
N SER A 848 10.44 43.54 15.09
CA SER A 848 10.26 45.06 15.08
C SER A 848 8.82 45.65 14.72
N PRO A 849 8.40 46.95 15.01
CA PRO A 849 6.98 47.42 15.01
C PRO A 849 6.53 48.61 14.08
N GLN A 850 5.21 48.68 13.75
CA GLN A 850 4.52 49.79 13.04
C GLN A 850 3.06 50.11 13.49
N ASP A 851 2.55 49.47 14.55
CA ASP A 851 1.14 49.50 14.99
C ASP A 851 1.02 50.11 16.40
N MET A 852 0.15 51.10 16.61
CA MET A 852 0.12 51.93 17.83
C MET A 852 -0.68 51.36 19.00
N ASP A 853 -1.74 50.59 18.77
CA ASP A 853 -2.42 49.89 19.88
C ASP A 853 -1.52 48.75 20.38
N LYS A 854 -0.87 48.06 19.43
CA LYS A 854 0.14 47.05 19.73
C LYS A 854 1.38 47.65 20.38
N TYR A 855 1.84 48.84 19.96
CA TYR A 855 2.93 49.58 20.62
C TYR A 855 2.56 49.97 22.05
N SER A 856 1.31 50.38 22.30
CA SER A 856 0.81 50.72 23.64
C SER A 856 0.70 49.48 24.54
N ALA A 857 0.24 48.35 23.99
CA ALA A 857 0.28 47.06 24.68
C ALA A 857 1.73 46.65 25.01
N TYR A 858 2.65 46.75 24.04
CA TYR A 858 4.06 46.46 24.26
C TYR A 858 4.76 47.43 25.21
N GLN A 859 4.35 48.70 25.31
CA GLN A 859 4.84 49.61 26.35
C GLN A 859 4.41 49.15 27.76
N ASN A 860 3.18 48.67 27.91
CA ASN A 860 2.70 48.09 29.17
C ASN A 860 3.40 46.75 29.50
N SER A 861 3.61 45.87 28.52
CA SER A 861 4.40 44.65 28.68
C SER A 861 5.87 44.97 28.99
N LEU A 862 6.47 45.97 28.35
CA LEU A 862 7.85 46.41 28.59
C LEU A 862 8.01 47.05 29.97
N ALA A 863 7.01 47.80 30.45
CA ALA A 863 6.99 48.29 31.84
C ALA A 863 6.91 47.13 32.85
N THR A 864 6.11 46.10 32.54
CA THR A 864 5.99 44.88 33.36
C THR A 864 7.31 44.08 33.39
N LEU A 865 7.92 43.85 32.22
CA LEU A 865 9.20 43.13 32.09
C LEU A 865 10.38 43.92 32.68
N LYS A 866 10.38 45.25 32.58
CA LYS A 866 11.38 46.09 33.28
C LYS A 866 11.17 46.13 34.79
N ALA A 867 9.98 45.83 35.29
CA ALA A 867 9.72 45.71 36.72
C ALA A 867 10.14 44.33 37.28
N SER A 868 10.10 43.26 36.47
CA SER A 868 10.62 41.94 36.86
C SER A 868 12.13 41.80 36.71
N ALA A 869 12.72 42.54 35.76
CA ALA A 869 14.15 42.50 35.48
C ALA A 869 15.00 43.18 36.56
N ASN A 870 16.19 42.63 36.82
CA ASN A 870 17.26 43.31 37.56
C ASN A 870 18.41 43.63 36.61
N LEU A 871 18.33 44.80 35.97
CA LEU A 871 19.30 45.31 35.00
C LEU A 871 20.68 45.69 35.60
N SER A 872 20.95 45.26 36.84
CA SER A 872 22.23 45.39 37.55
C SER A 872 23.04 44.08 37.55
N VAL A 873 22.43 42.97 37.16
CA VAL A 873 23.06 41.66 36.93
C VAL A 873 23.48 41.58 35.47
N ASP A 874 24.58 40.90 35.15
CA ASP A 874 24.94 40.65 33.75
C ASP A 874 24.04 39.53 33.18
N PRO A 875 23.32 39.75 32.07
CA PRO A 875 22.49 38.71 31.45
C PRO A 875 23.29 37.49 30.98
N CYS A 876 24.60 37.58 30.80
CA CYS A 876 25.46 36.45 30.43
C CYS A 876 25.87 35.58 31.64
N ASP A 877 25.84 36.12 32.87
CA ASP A 877 26.16 35.37 34.09
C ASP A 877 24.92 34.70 34.69
N ASP A 878 23.80 35.43 34.81
CA ASP A 878 22.52 34.90 35.30
C ASP A 878 21.33 35.56 34.60
N PHE A 879 20.99 35.01 33.43
CA PHE A 879 19.87 35.48 32.60
C PHE A 879 18.51 35.38 33.32
N TYR A 880 18.35 34.43 34.25
CA TYR A 880 17.10 34.25 34.98
C TYR A 880 16.90 35.36 36.00
N HIS A 881 17.90 35.65 36.84
CA HIS A 881 17.83 36.76 37.78
C HIS A 881 17.87 38.12 37.06
N TYR A 882 18.61 38.27 35.96
CA TYR A 882 18.53 39.46 35.10
C TYR A 882 17.10 39.73 34.63
N SER A 883 16.35 38.70 34.24
CA SER A 883 14.98 38.84 33.68
C SER A 883 13.87 38.86 34.74
N CYS A 884 14.07 38.17 35.87
CA CYS A 884 13.02 37.80 36.82
C CYS A 884 13.36 37.99 38.31
N ALA A 885 14.54 38.45 38.72
CA ALA A 885 14.87 38.59 40.16
C ALA A 885 13.96 39.56 40.92
N ASN A 886 13.42 40.57 40.23
CA ASN A 886 12.47 41.54 40.79
C ASN A 886 11.01 41.14 40.53
N PHE A 887 10.75 39.92 40.01
CA PHE A 887 9.38 39.46 39.73
C PHE A 887 8.57 39.34 41.03
N PRO A 888 7.44 40.06 41.18
CA PRO A 888 6.78 40.23 42.48
C PRO A 888 5.80 39.10 42.88
N GLY A 889 5.85 37.94 42.20
CA GLY A 889 4.86 36.86 42.34
C GLY A 889 5.45 35.53 42.83
N THR A 890 4.60 34.67 43.39
CA THR A 890 4.99 33.36 43.98
C THR A 890 4.45 32.14 43.21
N LYS A 891 3.92 32.34 41.99
CA LYS A 891 3.36 31.29 41.11
C LYS A 891 3.55 31.60 39.63
N THR A 892 3.19 30.65 38.77
CA THR A 892 3.29 30.75 37.30
C THR A 892 2.14 31.56 36.67
N THR A 893 2.46 32.29 35.61
CA THR A 893 1.58 33.25 34.94
C THR A 893 0.28 32.66 34.39
N PHE A 894 0.29 31.45 33.83
CA PHE A 894 -0.94 30.79 33.35
C PHE A 894 -1.97 30.59 34.47
N ASN A 895 -1.53 30.17 35.65
CA ASN A 895 -2.41 29.93 36.79
C ASN A 895 -3.08 31.23 37.26
N ASP A 896 -2.32 32.32 37.33
CA ASP A 896 -2.85 33.62 37.77
C ASP A 896 -3.81 34.23 36.72
N LEU A 897 -3.55 34.01 35.42
CA LEU A 897 -4.46 34.38 34.33
C LEU A 897 -5.78 33.59 34.40
N ASP A 898 -5.74 32.28 34.63
CA ASP A 898 -6.97 31.48 34.79
C ASP A 898 -7.74 31.88 36.06
N GLN A 899 -7.06 32.23 37.14
CA GLN A 899 -7.74 32.80 38.31
C GLN A 899 -8.41 34.14 37.99
N GLU A 900 -7.84 35.01 37.14
CA GLU A 900 -8.53 36.24 36.68
C GLU A 900 -9.68 35.97 35.70
N ASN A 901 -9.56 34.94 34.84
CA ASN A 901 -10.69 34.46 34.03
C ASN A 901 -11.84 34.00 34.92
N TYR A 902 -11.58 33.17 35.94
CA TYR A 902 -12.58 32.73 36.90
C TYR A 902 -13.13 33.87 37.75
N LYS A 903 -12.32 34.84 38.21
CA LYS A 903 -12.80 36.05 38.90
C LYS A 903 -13.70 36.90 38.00
N THR A 904 -13.43 36.96 36.70
CA THR A 904 -14.26 37.68 35.70
C THR A 904 -15.61 36.99 35.49
N ILE A 905 -15.60 35.66 35.30
CA ILE A 905 -16.81 34.85 35.18
C ILE A 905 -17.64 34.93 36.48
N ASN A 906 -17.01 34.81 37.64
CA ASN A 906 -17.67 34.95 38.95
C ASN A 906 -18.32 36.33 39.14
N ARG A 907 -17.67 37.41 38.72
CA ARG A 907 -18.27 38.76 38.72
C ARG A 907 -19.52 38.80 37.83
N LYS A 908 -19.46 38.25 36.61
CA LYS A 908 -20.60 38.31 35.67
C LYS A 908 -21.77 37.38 36.02
N ILE A 909 -21.52 36.22 36.64
CA ILE A 909 -22.56 35.31 37.12
C ILE A 909 -23.38 35.92 38.28
N ASN A 910 -22.79 36.84 39.05
CA ASN A 910 -23.46 37.53 40.17
C ASN A 910 -23.88 38.98 39.83
N ASP A 911 -23.75 39.40 38.56
CA ASP A 911 -24.17 40.73 38.07
C ASP A 911 -25.72 40.84 38.04
N PRO A 912 -26.34 41.78 38.77
CA PRO A 912 -27.79 41.99 38.75
C PRO A 912 -28.37 42.22 37.36
N ALA A 913 -27.66 42.94 36.48
CA ALA A 913 -28.12 43.23 35.12
C ALA A 913 -28.08 41.99 34.21
N TYR A 914 -27.30 40.96 34.56
CA TYR A 914 -27.16 39.73 33.79
C TYR A 914 -28.11 38.60 34.22
N GLN A 915 -28.83 38.76 35.32
CA GLN A 915 -29.73 37.70 35.83
C GLN A 915 -30.87 37.37 34.86
N ALA A 916 -31.34 38.33 34.07
CA ALA A 916 -32.31 38.10 33.00
C ALA A 916 -31.76 37.15 31.91
N THR A 917 -30.49 37.30 31.52
CA THR A 917 -29.82 36.42 30.55
C THR A 917 -29.59 35.02 31.11
N LEU A 918 -29.26 34.90 32.40
CA LEU A 918 -29.13 33.59 33.07
C LEU A 918 -30.48 32.85 33.15
N ALA A 919 -31.56 33.57 33.49
CA ALA A 919 -32.91 33.02 33.59
C ALA A 919 -33.51 32.63 32.22
N ALA A 920 -33.09 33.29 31.13
CA ALA A 920 -33.53 32.97 29.77
C ALA A 920 -32.96 31.64 29.23
N SER A 921 -32.01 30.99 29.93
CA SER A 921 -31.44 29.70 29.53
C SER A 921 -31.51 28.66 30.64
N THR A 922 -32.16 27.54 30.34
CA THR A 922 -32.23 26.36 31.23
C THR A 922 -30.83 25.83 31.58
N ALA A 923 -29.85 25.95 30.69
CA ALA A 923 -28.47 25.53 30.94
C ALA A 923 -27.77 26.49 31.92
N LEU A 924 -27.87 27.80 31.70
CA LEU A 924 -27.27 28.81 32.60
C LEU A 924 -27.94 28.82 33.97
N THR A 925 -29.25 28.57 34.04
CA THR A 925 -29.99 28.39 35.29
C THR A 925 -29.53 27.15 36.07
N LYS A 926 -29.29 26.01 35.40
CA LYS A 926 -28.68 24.81 36.01
C LYS A 926 -27.27 25.11 36.54
N LEU A 927 -26.43 25.78 35.76
CA LEU A 927 -25.08 26.19 36.15
C LEU A 927 -25.08 27.09 37.41
N LYS A 928 -25.95 28.11 37.44
CA LYS A 928 -26.10 29.00 38.62
C LYS A 928 -26.48 28.22 39.88
N LYS A 929 -27.44 27.28 39.76
CA LYS A 929 -27.88 26.42 40.87
C LYS A 929 -26.73 25.54 41.40
N LEU A 930 -25.93 24.94 40.51
CA LEU A 930 -24.77 24.13 40.90
C LEU A 930 -23.70 24.96 41.61
N TYR A 931 -23.37 26.13 41.05
CA TYR A 931 -22.43 27.09 41.64
C TYR A 931 -22.84 27.53 43.05
N ASP A 932 -24.10 27.93 43.25
CA ASP A 932 -24.58 28.35 44.58
C ASP A 932 -24.65 27.17 45.57
N THR A 933 -24.94 25.95 45.11
CA THR A 933 -24.95 24.74 45.96
C THR A 933 -23.54 24.37 46.42
N CYS A 934 -22.56 24.37 45.49
CA CYS A 934 -21.15 24.14 45.81
C CYS A 934 -20.62 25.20 46.82
N LYS A 935 -20.94 26.47 46.59
CA LYS A 935 -20.62 27.60 47.49
C LYS A 935 -21.31 27.52 48.86
N SER A 936 -22.33 26.68 49.01
CA SER A 936 -23.01 26.40 50.29
C SER A 936 -22.35 25.23 51.02
N GLU A 937 -22.15 24.09 50.36
CA GLU A 937 -21.49 22.90 50.94
C GLU A 937 -20.05 23.21 51.38
N ALA A 938 -19.31 24.00 50.59
CA ALA A 938 -17.95 24.46 50.96
C ALA A 938 -17.90 25.35 52.21
N LYS A 939 -19.04 25.85 52.71
CA LYS A 939 -19.15 26.62 53.96
C LYS A 939 -19.67 25.81 55.15
N ASN A 940 -20.29 24.66 54.90
CA ASN A 940 -20.83 23.78 55.91
C ASN A 940 -20.77 22.34 55.37
N PRO A 941 -19.63 21.63 55.51
CA PRO A 941 -19.42 20.34 54.87
C PRO A 941 -20.29 19.25 55.49
N THR A 942 -21.35 18.87 54.79
CA THR A 942 -22.27 17.78 55.15
C THR A 942 -21.87 16.44 54.54
N ILE A 943 -21.07 16.43 53.47
CA ILE A 943 -20.54 15.22 52.83
C ILE A 943 -19.76 14.36 53.84
N SER A 944 -18.96 14.97 54.71
CA SER A 944 -18.16 14.25 55.73
C SER A 944 -18.99 13.61 56.86
N THR A 945 -20.27 13.94 57.01
CA THR A 945 -21.16 13.33 58.01
C THR A 945 -22.11 12.29 57.41
N HIS A 946 -22.24 12.24 56.08
CA HIS A 946 -22.97 11.18 55.38
C HIS A 946 -22.01 10.03 55.07
N ASN A 947 -22.43 8.79 55.30
CA ASN A 947 -21.63 7.64 54.91
C ASN A 947 -21.74 7.42 53.39
N TYR A 948 -20.97 8.18 52.61
CA TYR A 948 -21.02 8.17 51.15
C TYR A 948 -20.39 6.92 50.51
N ILE A 949 -19.52 6.22 51.26
CA ILE A 949 -18.75 5.06 50.77
C ILE A 949 -19.39 3.71 51.14
N LYS A 950 -19.96 3.52 52.33
CA LYS A 950 -20.53 2.21 52.71
C LYS A 950 -21.65 1.74 51.79
N PRO A 951 -22.63 2.57 51.37
CA PRO A 951 -23.63 2.16 50.38
C PRO A 951 -22.97 1.63 49.12
N LYS A 952 -21.98 2.35 48.57
CA LYS A 952 -21.20 1.89 47.39
C LYS A 952 -20.46 0.58 47.63
N VAL A 953 -19.91 0.35 48.83
CA VAL A 953 -19.22 -0.91 49.13
C VAL A 953 -20.20 -2.07 49.36
N ASP A 954 -21.41 -1.80 49.86
CA ASP A 954 -22.47 -2.81 49.98
C ASP A 954 -23.13 -3.09 48.61
N ASP A 955 -23.30 -2.08 47.76
CA ASP A 955 -23.69 -2.20 46.35
C ASP A 955 -22.64 -3.03 45.58
N PHE A 956 -21.34 -2.73 45.75
CA PHE A 956 -20.23 -3.50 45.18
C PHE A 956 -20.29 -4.99 45.60
N LYS A 957 -20.45 -5.28 46.89
CA LYS A 957 -20.66 -6.66 47.41
C LYS A 957 -21.88 -7.32 46.75
N SER A 958 -22.95 -6.57 46.49
CA SER A 958 -24.18 -7.06 45.86
C SER A 958 -23.97 -7.39 44.37
N TYR A 959 -23.33 -6.51 43.60
CA TYR A 959 -23.09 -6.71 42.18
C TYR A 959 -22.07 -7.82 41.90
N ILE A 960 -20.97 -7.88 42.66
CA ILE A 960 -20.00 -8.97 42.58
C ILE A 960 -20.50 -10.26 43.27
N ASN A 961 -21.58 -10.18 44.05
CA ASN A 961 -22.21 -11.27 44.83
C ASN A 961 -21.22 -12.12 45.65
N GLN A 962 -20.16 -11.50 46.16
CA GLN A 962 -19.12 -12.15 46.96
C GLN A 962 -18.80 -11.32 48.21
N GLN A 963 -18.38 -12.00 49.27
CA GLN A 963 -17.82 -11.34 50.44
C GLN A 963 -16.35 -11.00 50.16
N ILE A 964 -15.94 -9.77 50.46
CA ILE A 964 -14.60 -9.25 50.13
C ILE A 964 -13.57 -9.88 51.08
N PRO A 965 -12.61 -10.69 50.59
CA PRO A 965 -11.66 -11.37 51.47
C PRO A 965 -10.83 -10.41 52.32
N LEU A 966 -10.31 -9.32 51.74
CA LEU A 966 -9.47 -8.32 52.42
C LEU A 966 -10.11 -7.67 53.65
N ILE A 967 -11.44 -7.71 53.77
CA ILE A 967 -12.19 -7.19 54.93
C ILE A 967 -13.07 -8.26 55.60
N GLY A 968 -12.70 -9.54 55.48
CA GLY A 968 -13.19 -10.61 56.36
C GLY A 968 -14.16 -11.59 55.73
N GLY A 969 -14.28 -11.59 54.40
CA GLY A 969 -14.97 -12.65 53.67
C GLY A 969 -14.27 -14.00 53.88
N THR A 970 -14.91 -14.93 54.59
CA THR A 970 -14.33 -16.24 54.95
C THR A 970 -14.57 -17.35 53.93
N VAL A 971 -15.30 -17.07 52.85
CA VAL A 971 -15.52 -17.98 51.73
C VAL A 971 -14.58 -17.53 50.61
N LYS A 972 -13.80 -18.47 50.05
CA LYS A 972 -12.98 -18.21 48.86
C LYS A 972 -13.91 -17.76 47.72
N PRO A 973 -13.67 -16.61 47.07
CA PRO A 973 -14.49 -16.16 45.95
C PRO A 973 -14.40 -17.10 44.75
N ASP A 974 -15.52 -17.18 44.04
CA ASP A 974 -15.73 -17.85 42.76
C ASP A 974 -16.61 -16.89 41.94
N VAL A 975 -15.98 -15.98 41.20
CA VAL A 975 -16.66 -14.82 40.63
C VAL A 975 -17.21 -15.19 39.25
N THR A 976 -18.54 -15.35 39.18
CA THR A 976 -19.18 -15.72 37.92
C THR A 976 -19.12 -14.58 36.89
N ALA A 977 -19.25 -14.91 35.61
CA ALA A 977 -19.30 -13.95 34.51
C ALA A 977 -20.32 -12.82 34.75
N VAL A 978 -21.52 -13.18 35.22
CA VAL A 978 -22.60 -12.25 35.59
C VAL A 978 -22.15 -11.25 36.66
N ASN A 979 -21.32 -11.70 37.61
CA ASN A 979 -20.83 -10.87 38.70
C ASN A 979 -19.70 -9.94 38.27
N TYR A 980 -18.74 -10.42 37.48
CA TYR A 980 -17.75 -9.54 36.83
C TYR A 980 -18.44 -8.48 35.97
N GLY A 981 -19.43 -8.87 35.17
CA GLY A 981 -20.22 -7.96 34.34
C GLY A 981 -20.91 -6.87 35.15
N ASN A 982 -21.72 -7.25 36.14
CA ASN A 982 -22.45 -6.30 36.99
C ASN A 982 -21.50 -5.30 37.69
N VAL A 983 -20.41 -5.79 38.29
CA VAL A 983 -19.55 -4.92 39.13
C VAL A 983 -18.71 -3.96 38.28
N LEU A 984 -18.17 -4.41 37.14
CA LEU A 984 -17.40 -3.56 36.22
C LEU A 984 -18.29 -2.49 35.56
N GLY A 985 -19.51 -2.86 35.16
CA GLY A 985 -20.47 -1.93 34.57
C GLY A 985 -20.91 -0.83 35.53
N TRP A 986 -21.22 -1.21 36.78
CA TRP A 986 -21.57 -0.25 37.82
C TRP A 986 -20.40 0.68 38.19
N LEU A 987 -19.17 0.15 38.31
CA LEU A 987 -17.98 0.97 38.55
C LEU A 987 -17.76 2.00 37.44
N SER A 988 -17.80 1.58 36.17
CA SER A 988 -17.55 2.46 35.02
C SER A 988 -18.68 3.49 34.87
N PHE A 989 -19.94 3.05 34.66
CA PHE A 989 -21.01 3.95 34.22
C PHE A 989 -21.75 4.70 35.33
N GLN A 990 -21.75 4.20 36.57
CA GLN A 990 -22.45 4.84 37.68
C GLN A 990 -21.51 5.61 38.61
N LEU A 991 -20.20 5.34 38.57
CA LEU A 991 -19.19 6.00 39.40
C LEU A 991 -18.00 6.63 38.62
N GLY A 992 -17.78 6.30 37.35
CA GLY A 992 -16.62 6.78 36.58
C GLY A 992 -15.29 6.16 37.03
N ILE A 993 -15.30 4.86 37.35
CA ILE A 993 -14.14 4.12 37.90
C ILE A 993 -13.80 2.93 37.01
N ASP A 994 -13.02 3.17 35.96
CA ASP A 994 -12.50 2.12 35.09
C ASP A 994 -11.38 1.32 35.78
N THR A 995 -11.19 0.05 35.42
CA THR A 995 -10.36 -0.90 36.21
C THR A 995 -9.68 -2.02 35.40
N LEU A 996 -10.38 -3.12 35.11
CA LEU A 996 -9.86 -4.23 34.27
C LEU A 996 -10.13 -3.98 32.78
N VAL A 997 -11.02 -3.04 32.48
CA VAL A 997 -11.50 -2.59 31.18
C VAL A 997 -11.91 -1.13 31.33
N SER A 998 -11.82 -0.36 30.25
CA SER A 998 -12.09 1.09 30.28
C SER A 998 -13.03 1.48 29.13
N PRO A 999 -14.36 1.39 29.31
CA PRO A 999 -15.31 1.53 28.22
C PRO A 999 -15.64 3.01 27.90
N GLY A 1000 -15.53 3.39 26.63
CA GLY A 1000 -15.75 4.74 26.13
C GLY A 1000 -16.69 4.83 24.94
N VAL A 1001 -16.99 6.06 24.52
CA VAL A 1001 -17.58 6.37 23.21
C VAL A 1001 -16.73 7.48 22.61
N ASP A 1002 -16.16 7.23 21.43
CA ASP A 1002 -15.44 8.21 20.63
C ASP A 1002 -16.02 8.20 19.20
N THR A 1003 -15.61 9.17 18.40
CA THR A 1003 -15.83 9.21 16.97
C THR A 1003 -15.45 7.87 16.32
N ASN A 1004 -16.23 7.47 15.31
CA ASN A 1004 -15.91 6.32 14.48
C ASN A 1004 -14.73 6.72 13.59
N TRP A 1005 -13.49 6.36 13.97
CA TRP A 1005 -12.28 6.82 13.27
C TRP A 1005 -12.28 6.45 11.77
N LYS A 1006 -12.95 5.35 11.37
CA LYS A 1006 -13.10 4.97 9.95
C LYS A 1006 -14.31 5.61 9.23
N ALA A 1007 -15.25 6.23 9.94
CA ALA A 1007 -16.39 6.94 9.34
C ALA A 1007 -16.89 8.14 10.18
N PRO A 1008 -16.03 9.12 10.55
CA PRO A 1008 -16.38 10.15 11.54
C PRO A 1008 -17.41 11.17 11.03
N GLN A 1009 -17.66 11.21 9.72
CA GLN A 1009 -18.67 12.05 9.06
C GLN A 1009 -20.03 11.34 8.87
N SER A 1010 -20.21 10.12 9.40
CA SER A 1010 -21.49 9.40 9.33
C SER A 1010 -22.53 10.02 10.27
N ASN A 1011 -23.70 10.35 9.74
CA ASN A 1011 -24.80 10.95 10.51
C ASN A 1011 -25.50 9.96 11.47
N ASP A 1012 -25.29 8.65 11.29
CA ASP A 1012 -25.95 7.56 12.01
C ASP A 1012 -24.99 6.65 12.79
N LYS A 1013 -23.71 6.60 12.39
CA LYS A 1013 -22.63 5.80 12.97
C LYS A 1013 -21.32 6.57 13.15
N GLY A 1014 -21.35 7.90 13.15
CA GLY A 1014 -20.17 8.77 13.33
C GLY A 1014 -19.48 8.67 14.69
N TYR A 1015 -20.06 7.91 15.63
CA TYR A 1015 -19.48 7.51 16.91
C TYR A 1015 -19.60 6.00 17.07
N MET A 1016 -18.62 5.38 17.73
CA MET A 1016 -18.63 3.97 18.10
C MET A 1016 -18.33 3.78 19.58
N LEU A 1017 -18.74 2.63 20.09
CA LEU A 1017 -18.40 2.16 21.43
C LEU A 1017 -16.97 1.61 21.42
N PHE A 1018 -16.16 1.97 22.41
CA PHE A 1018 -14.81 1.46 22.63
C PHE A 1018 -14.72 0.75 23.98
N VAL A 1019 -13.80 -0.20 24.08
CA VAL A 1019 -13.27 -0.78 25.31
C VAL A 1019 -11.77 -0.63 25.21
N ASP A 1020 -11.24 0.34 25.95
CA ASP A 1020 -9.80 0.47 26.14
C ASP A 1020 -9.33 -0.51 27.23
N GLU A 1021 -8.01 -0.67 27.31
CA GLU A 1021 -7.31 -1.64 28.13
C GLU A 1021 -7.51 -1.41 29.66
N PRO A 1022 -6.90 -2.22 30.54
CA PRO A 1022 -7.00 -2.04 31.99
C PRO A 1022 -6.42 -0.69 32.48
N SER A 1023 -7.29 0.28 32.79
CA SER A 1023 -6.87 1.49 33.50
C SER A 1023 -6.30 1.12 34.88
N THR A 1024 -4.99 1.14 35.06
CA THR A 1024 -4.33 0.99 36.38
C THR A 1024 -4.35 2.31 37.17
N TYR A 1025 -4.07 2.31 38.48
CA TYR A 1025 -4.22 3.52 39.30
C TYR A 1025 -3.12 4.59 39.08
N LYS A 1026 -2.05 4.21 38.39
CA LYS A 1026 -0.96 5.07 37.92
C LYS A 1026 -0.69 4.77 36.44
N THR A 1027 0.16 5.57 35.79
CA THR A 1027 0.65 5.28 34.43
C THR A 1027 1.51 4.02 34.41
N HIS A 1028 1.65 3.37 33.24
CA HIS A 1028 2.50 2.19 33.03
C HIS A 1028 3.91 2.37 33.63
N THR A 1029 4.51 3.54 33.37
CA THR A 1029 5.81 4.01 33.86
C THR A 1029 6.00 3.99 35.38
N PHE A 1030 4.94 3.93 36.18
CA PHE A 1030 5.02 3.77 37.64
C PHE A 1030 5.27 2.32 38.10
N TYR A 1031 4.89 1.35 37.27
CA TYR A 1031 4.93 -0.10 37.56
C TYR A 1031 6.17 -0.80 36.98
N GLU A 1032 6.93 -0.10 36.14
CA GLU A 1032 8.26 -0.49 35.64
C GLU A 1032 9.28 -0.55 36.79
N ASP A 1033 10.23 -1.47 36.71
CA ASP A 1033 10.96 -2.01 37.86
C ASP A 1033 11.58 -0.97 38.81
N ASP A 1034 12.33 0.03 38.34
CA ASP A 1034 13.01 0.97 39.24
C ASP A 1034 12.04 1.96 39.91
N ASN A 1035 10.99 2.38 39.19
CA ASN A 1035 9.90 3.19 39.75
C ASN A 1035 9.06 2.35 40.72
N TRP A 1036 8.75 1.10 40.37
CA TRP A 1036 8.01 0.20 41.25
C TRP A 1036 8.78 -0.12 42.54
N ASN A 1037 10.05 -0.49 42.43
CA ASN A 1037 10.90 -0.84 43.57
C ASN A 1037 11.07 0.34 44.54
N SER A 1038 11.09 1.59 44.04
CA SER A 1038 11.16 2.80 44.87
C SER A 1038 9.79 3.25 45.42
N GLN A 1039 8.70 3.12 44.65
CA GLN A 1039 7.39 3.69 45.00
C GLN A 1039 6.39 2.70 45.64
N LYS A 1040 6.53 1.38 45.42
CA LYS A 1040 5.58 0.34 45.94
C LYS A 1040 5.34 0.49 47.44
N ALA A 1041 6.38 0.76 48.23
CA ALA A 1041 6.26 0.93 49.67
C ALA A 1041 5.33 2.10 50.07
N GLY A 1042 5.37 3.21 49.33
CA GLY A 1042 4.49 4.37 49.49
C GLY A 1042 3.06 4.07 49.04
N TYR A 1043 2.90 3.36 47.92
CA TYR A 1043 1.59 2.98 47.41
C TYR A 1043 0.89 1.96 48.32
N LYS A 1044 1.59 0.92 48.81
CA LYS A 1044 1.10 -0.02 49.82
C LYS A 1044 0.63 0.67 51.10
N LYS A 1045 1.41 1.61 51.64
CA LYS A 1045 1.05 2.41 52.81
C LYS A 1045 -0.28 3.16 52.58
N THR A 1046 -0.51 3.66 51.37
CA THR A 1046 -1.74 4.36 50.99
C THR A 1046 -2.94 3.42 50.94
N VAL A 1047 -2.82 2.30 50.22
CA VAL A 1047 -3.87 1.26 50.12
C VAL A 1047 -4.25 0.73 51.49
N LYS A 1048 -3.27 0.39 52.34
CA LYS A 1048 -3.51 0.01 53.75
C LYS A 1048 -4.31 1.07 54.50
N THR A 1049 -3.92 2.35 54.41
CA THR A 1049 -4.57 3.45 55.13
C THR A 1049 -6.05 3.59 54.75
N LEU A 1050 -6.39 3.42 53.47
CA LEU A 1050 -7.78 3.48 52.98
C LEU A 1050 -8.61 2.27 53.41
N VAL A 1051 -8.08 1.05 53.23
CA VAL A 1051 -8.75 -0.21 53.61
C VAL A 1051 -8.98 -0.28 55.13
N GLU A 1052 -7.98 0.09 55.93
CA GLU A 1052 -8.10 0.19 57.38
C GLU A 1052 -9.12 1.25 57.82
N ALA A 1053 -9.20 2.39 57.12
CA ALA A 1053 -10.18 3.43 57.45
C ALA A 1053 -11.61 2.98 57.14
N TYR A 1054 -11.82 2.33 55.98
CA TYR A 1054 -13.10 1.73 55.66
C TYR A 1054 -13.51 0.65 56.70
N ALA A 1055 -12.58 -0.25 57.04
CA ALA A 1055 -12.86 -1.32 58.01
C ALA A 1055 -13.13 -0.80 59.44
N LYS A 1056 -12.64 0.41 59.79
CA LYS A 1056 -12.97 1.11 61.05
C LYS A 1056 -14.33 1.83 60.99
N GLN A 1057 -14.94 2.00 59.82
CA GLN A 1057 -16.24 2.64 59.60
C GLN A 1057 -17.38 1.63 59.39
N ASP A 1058 -17.10 0.48 58.79
CA ASP A 1058 -18.04 -0.63 58.63
C ASP A 1058 -17.83 -1.67 59.74
N ASN A 1059 -18.63 -1.63 60.80
CA ASN A 1059 -18.53 -2.55 61.95
C ASN A 1059 -18.70 -4.05 61.60
N THR A 1060 -19.09 -4.38 60.36
CA THR A 1060 -19.14 -5.77 59.86
C THR A 1060 -17.82 -6.24 59.24
N ALA A 1061 -16.95 -5.31 58.83
CA ALA A 1061 -15.64 -5.59 58.29
C ALA A 1061 -14.65 -6.05 59.37
N LYS A 1062 -13.80 -7.01 59.03
CA LYS A 1062 -12.69 -7.48 59.86
C LYS A 1062 -11.52 -7.80 58.95
N LEU A 1063 -10.39 -7.11 59.10
CA LEU A 1063 -9.18 -7.50 58.38
C LEU A 1063 -8.81 -8.94 58.82
N PRO A 1064 -8.80 -9.94 57.93
CA PRO A 1064 -8.15 -11.21 58.26
C PRO A 1064 -6.65 -10.92 58.27
N ASP A 1065 -5.89 -11.60 59.14
CA ASP A 1065 -4.52 -11.16 59.46
C ASP A 1065 -3.62 -11.07 58.20
N ASN A 1066 -3.84 -11.90 57.18
CA ASN A 1066 -3.09 -11.84 55.91
C ASN A 1066 -3.38 -10.61 55.03
N TYR A 1067 -4.20 -9.65 55.44
CA TYR A 1067 -4.43 -8.42 54.69
C TYR A 1067 -3.12 -7.79 54.19
N ASP A 1068 -2.03 -7.90 54.96
CA ASP A 1068 -0.71 -7.37 54.59
C ASP A 1068 -0.05 -8.12 53.43
N LYS A 1069 -0.25 -9.44 53.30
CA LYS A 1069 0.19 -10.21 52.12
C LYS A 1069 -0.80 -10.01 50.96
N MET A 1070 -2.10 -10.04 51.21
CA MET A 1070 -3.13 -9.79 50.19
C MET A 1070 -2.93 -8.46 49.49
N ILE A 1071 -2.48 -7.41 50.20
CA ILE A 1071 -2.15 -6.12 49.57
C ILE A 1071 -0.85 -6.20 48.75
N ASP A 1072 0.16 -6.99 49.13
CA ASP A 1072 1.32 -7.24 48.24
C ASP A 1072 0.90 -8.00 46.97
N ASP A 1073 0.02 -9.00 47.11
CA ASP A 1073 -0.48 -9.84 46.02
C ASP A 1073 -1.35 -9.03 45.05
N VAL A 1074 -2.22 -8.16 45.56
CA VAL A 1074 -3.01 -7.20 44.77
C VAL A 1074 -2.13 -6.17 44.07
N LEU A 1075 -1.05 -5.71 44.72
CA LEU A 1075 -0.16 -4.70 44.13
C LEU A 1075 0.72 -5.28 43.03
N GLU A 1076 1.28 -6.48 43.20
CA GLU A 1076 1.93 -7.17 42.06
C GLU A 1076 0.90 -7.58 41.00
N LEU A 1077 -0.36 -7.86 41.36
CA LEU A 1077 -1.42 -8.06 40.35
C LEU A 1077 -1.70 -6.77 39.55
N GLU A 1078 -1.84 -5.60 40.18
CA GLU A 1078 -2.02 -4.33 39.43
C GLU A 1078 -0.77 -4.00 38.61
N ARG A 1079 0.43 -4.33 39.10
CA ARG A 1079 1.68 -4.18 38.33
C ARG A 1079 1.72 -5.10 37.11
N THR A 1080 1.38 -6.38 37.26
CA THR A 1080 1.22 -7.31 36.13
C THR A 1080 0.13 -6.84 35.17
N ILE A 1081 -0.99 -6.28 35.67
CA ILE A 1081 -2.02 -5.68 34.83
C ILE A 1081 -1.44 -4.50 34.02
N ALA A 1082 -0.60 -3.65 34.62
CA ALA A 1082 0.05 -2.56 33.90
C ALA A 1082 1.09 -3.06 32.86
N ILE A 1083 2.04 -3.90 33.27
CA ILE A 1083 3.21 -4.26 32.46
C ILE A 1083 2.92 -5.38 31.46
N ASP A 1084 2.25 -6.44 31.91
CA ASP A 1084 2.01 -7.63 31.07
C ASP A 1084 0.74 -7.46 30.22
N PHE A 1085 -0.25 -6.69 30.72
CA PHE A 1085 -1.61 -6.62 30.15
C PHE A 1085 -2.12 -5.21 29.81
N SER A 1086 -1.29 -4.19 29.92
CA SER A 1086 -1.53 -2.86 29.34
C SER A 1086 -0.34 -2.48 28.46
N ARG A 1087 -0.42 -1.39 27.69
CA ARG A 1087 0.67 -0.86 26.86
C ARG A 1087 1.32 0.36 27.51
N ASN A 1088 2.59 0.59 27.17
CA ASN A 1088 3.29 1.79 27.64
C ASN A 1088 2.85 3.05 26.86
N ASP A 1089 3.16 4.23 27.42
CA ASP A 1089 2.75 5.53 26.87
C ASP A 1089 3.36 5.88 25.49
N THR A 1090 4.25 5.03 24.96
CA THR A 1090 4.80 5.11 23.59
C THR A 1090 4.00 4.23 22.64
N GLU A 1091 3.87 2.93 22.95
CA GLU A 1091 3.01 1.97 22.24
C GLU A 1091 1.57 2.48 22.10
N ARG A 1092 1.02 3.11 23.14
CA ARG A 1092 -0.36 3.66 23.12
C ARG A 1092 -0.60 4.78 22.11
N ARG A 1093 0.40 5.22 21.34
CA ARG A 1093 0.29 6.23 20.28
C ARG A 1093 0.02 5.62 18.90
N THR A 1094 -0.01 4.29 18.79
CA THR A 1094 -0.35 3.56 17.56
C THR A 1094 -1.86 3.34 17.45
N PHE A 1095 -2.61 4.41 17.21
CA PHE A 1095 -4.08 4.38 17.23
C PHE A 1095 -4.69 3.37 16.26
N GLU A 1096 -4.02 3.01 15.16
CA GLU A 1096 -4.49 1.94 14.26
C GLU A 1096 -4.54 0.57 14.95
N GLN A 1097 -3.55 0.24 15.80
CA GLN A 1097 -3.54 -1.01 16.58
C GLN A 1097 -4.63 -1.04 17.66
N GLN A 1098 -5.23 0.10 17.98
CA GLN A 1098 -6.35 0.23 18.91
C GLN A 1098 -7.72 0.13 18.22
N TRP A 1099 -7.77 0.13 16.88
CA TRP A 1099 -9.01 -0.04 16.11
C TRP A 1099 -9.26 -1.51 15.78
N ASN A 1100 -9.72 -2.30 16.75
CA ASN A 1100 -10.12 -3.70 16.53
C ASN A 1100 -11.63 -3.87 16.74
N PRO A 1101 -12.45 -3.79 15.67
CA PRO A 1101 -13.88 -4.08 15.75
C PRO A 1101 -14.11 -5.53 16.19
N MET A 1102 -14.84 -5.68 17.30
CA MET A 1102 -15.29 -6.95 17.84
C MET A 1102 -16.80 -6.91 18.06
N LYS A 1103 -17.40 -8.09 18.05
CA LYS A 1103 -18.76 -8.27 18.56
C LYS A 1103 -18.73 -8.54 20.05
N ILE A 1104 -19.83 -8.12 20.67
CA ILE A 1104 -20.14 -8.44 22.05
C ILE A 1104 -20.08 -9.96 22.25
N ASP A 1105 -20.56 -10.74 21.29
CA ASP A 1105 -20.81 -12.19 21.35
C ASP A 1105 -19.54 -13.07 21.43
N ASP A 1106 -18.40 -12.42 21.64
CA ASP A 1106 -17.15 -12.90 21.10
C ASP A 1106 -15.90 -12.54 21.93
N LEU A 1107 -15.98 -11.49 22.77
CA LEU A 1107 -15.12 -11.24 23.95
C LEU A 1107 -15.09 -12.44 24.95
N PRO A 1108 -14.19 -12.47 25.96
CA PRO A 1108 -14.14 -13.52 26.99
C PRO A 1108 -15.43 -13.78 27.79
N LYS A 1109 -15.76 -15.07 28.01
CA LYS A 1109 -16.83 -15.57 28.91
C LYS A 1109 -16.57 -15.36 30.39
N THR A 1110 -15.37 -14.94 30.77
CA THR A 1110 -15.03 -14.59 32.16
C THR A 1110 -15.84 -13.41 32.66
N VAL A 1111 -16.39 -12.59 31.76
CA VAL A 1111 -17.26 -11.45 32.06
C VAL A 1111 -18.55 -11.59 31.23
N ASP A 1112 -19.71 -11.38 31.83
CA ASP A 1112 -20.95 -11.16 31.09
C ASP A 1112 -21.05 -9.68 30.77
N TRP A 1113 -20.49 -9.27 29.64
CA TRP A 1113 -20.45 -7.85 29.31
C TRP A 1113 -21.84 -7.30 28.94
N ARG A 1114 -22.86 -8.13 28.68
CA ARG A 1114 -24.24 -7.60 28.58
C ARG A 1114 -24.73 -7.07 29.93
N LYS A 1115 -24.24 -7.64 31.04
CA LYS A 1115 -24.42 -7.09 32.39
C LYS A 1115 -23.55 -5.88 32.68
N LEU A 1116 -22.39 -5.75 32.03
CA LEU A 1116 -21.56 -4.54 32.07
C LEU A 1116 -22.29 -3.35 31.42
N TRP A 1117 -22.71 -3.50 30.17
CA TRP A 1117 -23.37 -2.44 29.40
C TRP A 1117 -24.77 -2.07 29.90
N PHE A 1118 -25.43 -2.94 30.67
CA PHE A 1118 -26.71 -2.66 31.32
C PHE A 1118 -26.67 -1.43 32.26
N PHE A 1119 -25.50 -1.03 32.75
CA PHE A 1119 -25.32 0.14 33.62
C PHE A 1119 -25.08 1.45 32.87
N ALA A 1120 -24.90 1.41 31.55
CA ALA A 1120 -24.78 2.61 30.72
C ALA A 1120 -26.08 3.43 30.71
N PRO A 1121 -26.04 4.72 30.32
CA PRO A 1121 -27.26 5.51 30.06
C PRO A 1121 -28.21 4.77 29.12
N LYS A 1122 -29.53 4.89 29.34
CA LYS A 1122 -30.52 4.02 28.67
C LYS A 1122 -30.39 4.01 27.16
N GLU A 1123 -30.18 5.17 26.56
CA GLU A 1123 -30.03 5.35 25.12
C GLU A 1123 -28.81 4.60 24.57
N ALA A 1124 -27.72 4.53 25.35
CA ALA A 1124 -26.54 3.73 25.03
C ALA A 1124 -26.80 2.23 25.26
N ALA A 1125 -27.41 1.84 26.39
CA ALA A 1125 -27.72 0.43 26.67
C ALA A 1125 -28.70 -0.19 25.64
N ASP A 1126 -29.69 0.59 25.18
CA ASP A 1126 -30.58 0.22 24.07
C ASP A 1126 -29.79 0.10 22.75
N TRP A 1127 -28.92 1.07 22.44
CA TRP A 1127 -28.08 1.03 21.23
C TRP A 1127 -27.14 -0.19 21.20
N ILE A 1128 -26.50 -0.53 22.32
CA ILE A 1128 -25.59 -1.67 22.48
C ILE A 1128 -26.34 -3.01 22.43
N THR A 1129 -27.62 -3.02 22.81
CA THR A 1129 -28.48 -4.21 22.68
C THR A 1129 -28.91 -4.45 21.22
N ALA A 1130 -28.98 -3.39 20.41
CA ALA A 1130 -29.31 -3.47 18.98
C ALA A 1130 -28.06 -3.65 18.09
N ASN A 1131 -26.95 -3.02 18.45
CA ASN A 1131 -25.67 -3.06 17.77
C ASN A 1131 -24.67 -3.77 18.70
N ASN A 1132 -24.45 -5.07 18.47
CA ASN A 1132 -23.47 -5.84 19.24
C ASN A 1132 -22.01 -5.42 18.92
N ASP A 1133 -21.77 -4.53 17.96
CA ASP A 1133 -20.44 -4.18 17.45
C ASP A 1133 -19.81 -3.03 18.28
N PHE A 1134 -18.56 -3.22 18.70
CA PHE A 1134 -17.76 -2.23 19.46
C PHE A 1134 -16.27 -2.37 19.07
N ILE A 1135 -15.40 -1.47 19.54
CA ILE A 1135 -13.95 -1.53 19.33
C ILE A 1135 -13.27 -2.02 20.62
N LEU A 1136 -12.37 -3.01 20.54
CA LEU A 1136 -11.47 -3.36 21.64
C LEU A 1136 -10.07 -2.85 21.32
N ASN A 1137 -9.47 -2.03 22.19
CA ASN A 1137 -8.16 -1.45 21.90
C ASN A 1137 -7.05 -2.51 21.96
N GLU A 1138 -7.13 -3.46 22.88
CA GLU A 1138 -6.09 -4.48 23.08
C GLU A 1138 -6.66 -5.91 23.04
N PRO A 1139 -6.90 -6.48 21.84
CA PRO A 1139 -7.54 -7.77 21.64
C PRO A 1139 -6.67 -8.99 21.94
N ALA A 1140 -5.37 -8.79 22.20
CA ALA A 1140 -4.54 -9.78 22.88
C ALA A 1140 -4.56 -9.50 24.39
N LYS A 1141 -3.97 -8.39 24.86
CA LYS A 1141 -3.70 -8.13 26.28
C LYS A 1141 -4.93 -8.12 27.19
N THR A 1142 -6.03 -7.45 26.82
CA THR A 1142 -7.24 -7.37 27.65
C THR A 1142 -7.89 -8.75 27.90
N PRO A 1143 -8.07 -9.61 26.87
CA PRO A 1143 -8.58 -10.96 27.07
C PRO A 1143 -7.55 -11.98 27.57
N ASP A 1144 -6.26 -11.86 27.24
CA ASP A 1144 -5.18 -12.65 27.86
C ASP A 1144 -5.12 -12.41 29.37
N LEU A 1145 -5.33 -11.17 29.84
CA LEU A 1145 -5.51 -10.87 31.27
C LEU A 1145 -6.63 -11.70 31.87
N PHE A 1146 -7.79 -11.74 31.23
CA PHE A 1146 -8.93 -12.49 31.76
C PHE A 1146 -8.66 -14.00 31.82
N ASP A 1147 -7.97 -14.57 30.83
CA ASP A 1147 -7.60 -15.99 30.87
C ASP A 1147 -6.41 -16.28 31.81
N PHE A 1148 -5.51 -15.33 32.05
CA PHE A 1148 -4.51 -15.36 33.13
C PHE A 1148 -5.15 -15.35 34.53
N LEU A 1149 -6.12 -14.46 34.78
CA LEU A 1149 -6.87 -14.40 36.04
C LEU A 1149 -7.60 -15.73 36.29
N LYS A 1150 -8.30 -16.24 35.29
CA LYS A 1150 -8.98 -17.55 35.27
C LYS A 1150 -8.01 -18.72 35.47
N ALA A 1151 -6.80 -18.67 34.92
CA ALA A 1151 -5.78 -19.72 35.08
C ALA A 1151 -5.31 -19.88 36.53
N LYS A 1152 -5.34 -18.82 37.35
CA LYS A 1152 -5.02 -18.87 38.79
C LYS A 1152 -6.01 -19.70 39.61
N LYS A 1153 -7.27 -19.84 39.13
CA LYS A 1153 -8.35 -20.61 39.78
C LYS A 1153 -8.62 -20.16 41.23
N ASP A 1154 -8.44 -18.86 41.50
CA ASP A 1154 -8.70 -18.19 42.77
C ASP A 1154 -8.91 -16.68 42.53
N ASP A 1155 -10.15 -16.20 42.62
CA ASP A 1155 -10.48 -14.78 42.36
C ASP A 1155 -10.14 -13.85 43.55
N THR A 1156 -9.57 -14.37 44.63
CA THR A 1156 -9.27 -13.62 45.87
C THR A 1156 -8.58 -12.29 45.61
N ASP A 1157 -7.54 -12.28 44.77
CA ASP A 1157 -6.77 -11.07 44.48
C ASP A 1157 -7.56 -10.07 43.61
N VAL A 1158 -8.42 -10.55 42.72
CA VAL A 1158 -9.21 -9.70 41.81
C VAL A 1158 -10.34 -8.99 42.55
N VAL A 1159 -11.05 -9.71 43.44
CA VAL A 1159 -12.08 -9.12 44.32
C VAL A 1159 -11.47 -8.03 45.20
N ASN A 1160 -10.26 -8.26 45.71
CA ASN A 1160 -9.54 -7.30 46.54
C ASN A 1160 -9.03 -6.09 45.72
N TYR A 1161 -8.52 -6.31 44.49
CA TYR A 1161 -8.12 -5.26 43.55
C TYR A 1161 -9.26 -4.29 43.24
N LEU A 1162 -10.40 -4.81 42.75
CA LEU A 1162 -11.56 -4.00 42.38
C LEU A 1162 -12.12 -3.22 43.59
N PHE A 1163 -12.11 -3.82 44.79
CA PHE A 1163 -12.48 -3.12 46.03
C PHE A 1163 -11.51 -1.98 46.39
N ILE A 1164 -10.19 -2.21 46.27
CA ILE A 1164 -9.18 -1.18 46.52
C ILE A 1164 -9.34 0.00 45.56
N ARG A 1165 -9.66 -0.26 44.27
CA ARG A 1165 -9.93 0.77 43.27
C ARG A 1165 -11.16 1.63 43.59
N LEU A 1166 -12.25 1.01 44.05
CA LEU A 1166 -13.42 1.73 44.56
C LEU A 1166 -13.06 2.67 45.73
N LEU A 1167 -12.21 2.23 46.66
CA LEU A 1167 -11.75 3.08 47.78
C LEU A 1167 -10.81 4.20 47.34
N LEU A 1168 -9.90 3.95 46.39
CA LEU A 1168 -8.96 4.95 45.88
C LEU A 1168 -9.67 6.12 45.18
N ALA A 1169 -10.65 5.82 44.30
CA ALA A 1169 -11.46 6.84 43.64
C ALA A 1169 -12.31 7.68 44.63
N ASN A 1170 -12.78 7.05 45.72
CA ASN A 1170 -13.56 7.73 46.77
C ASN A 1170 -12.70 8.26 47.93
N SER A 1171 -11.37 8.25 47.83
CA SER A 1171 -10.43 8.56 48.92
C SER A 1171 -10.61 9.95 49.55
N GLY A 1172 -11.11 10.93 48.79
CA GLY A 1172 -11.45 12.28 49.29
C GLY A 1172 -12.67 12.34 50.20
N VAL A 1173 -13.50 11.30 50.25
CA VAL A 1173 -14.74 11.21 51.06
C VAL A 1173 -14.77 10.01 52.02
N ILE A 1174 -13.67 9.28 52.15
CA ILE A 1174 -13.48 8.24 53.20
C ILE A 1174 -12.96 8.93 54.49
N PRO A 1175 -13.65 8.79 55.63
CA PRO A 1175 -13.30 9.48 56.88
C PRO A 1175 -12.10 8.81 57.60
N CYS A 1176 -10.91 8.99 57.03
CA CYS A 1176 -9.67 8.55 57.66
C CYS A 1176 -9.28 9.46 58.84
N SER A 1177 -8.77 8.88 59.92
CA SER A 1177 -8.39 9.60 61.15
C SER A 1177 -7.51 10.83 60.86
N ASN A 1178 -7.97 12.01 61.29
CA ASN A 1178 -7.32 13.30 61.12
C ASN A 1178 -7.01 13.68 59.65
N GLY A 1179 -7.88 13.31 58.70
CA GLY A 1179 -7.75 13.71 57.29
C GLY A 1179 -6.56 13.07 56.56
N LYS A 1180 -5.96 12.02 57.14
CA LYS A 1180 -4.73 11.43 56.64
C LYS A 1180 -4.82 10.90 55.21
N CYS A 1181 -5.95 10.38 54.74
CA CYS A 1181 -6.06 9.90 53.36
C CYS A 1181 -5.89 11.04 52.34
N ALA A 1182 -6.64 12.14 52.47
CA ALA A 1182 -6.47 13.32 51.61
C ALA A 1182 -5.07 13.99 51.70
N THR A 1183 -4.29 13.64 52.73
CA THR A 1183 -2.89 14.09 52.89
C THR A 1183 -1.90 13.11 52.27
N VAL A 1184 -2.04 11.81 52.53
CA VAL A 1184 -1.21 10.73 51.96
C VAL A 1184 -1.37 10.64 50.44
N MET A 1185 -2.58 10.92 49.91
CA MET A 1185 -2.77 11.05 48.45
C MET A 1185 -1.96 12.20 47.83
N ARG A 1186 -1.61 13.25 48.60
CA ARG A 1186 -0.69 14.31 48.14
C ARG A 1186 0.77 13.88 48.26
N GLU A 1187 1.13 13.02 49.23
CA GLU A 1187 2.48 12.44 49.31
C GLU A 1187 2.80 11.49 48.13
N LEU A 1188 1.79 10.94 47.46
CA LEU A 1188 1.91 10.14 46.22
C LEU A 1188 1.92 10.98 44.92
N ALA A 1189 1.90 12.31 45.02
CA ALA A 1189 1.88 13.25 43.90
C ALA A 1189 3.23 13.95 43.74
N ILE A 1190 4.29 13.14 43.59
CA ILE A 1190 5.71 13.50 43.63
C ILE A 1190 6.18 13.84 45.05
N LYS A 1191 7.08 12.99 45.57
CA LYS A 1191 8.13 13.45 46.49
C LYS A 1191 9.37 13.65 45.64
N ASP A 1192 10.05 14.78 45.84
CA ASP A 1192 11.05 15.27 44.91
C ASP A 1192 12.12 14.22 44.59
N VAL A 1193 12.29 13.95 43.29
CA VAL A 1193 13.49 13.28 42.78
C VAL A 1193 14.68 14.14 43.22
N PRO A 1194 15.74 13.57 43.83
CA PRO A 1194 16.87 14.36 44.30
C PRO A 1194 17.46 15.22 43.18
N GLN A 1195 17.76 16.49 43.48
CA GLN A 1195 18.26 17.49 42.52
C GLN A 1195 19.57 17.10 41.80
N THR A 1196 20.19 15.97 42.18
CA THR A 1196 21.29 15.33 41.46
C THR A 1196 20.88 14.69 40.13
N ILE A 1197 19.59 14.46 39.87
CA ILE A 1197 19.08 14.08 38.53
C ILE A 1197 18.70 15.34 37.72
N GLY A 1198 19.48 16.41 37.87
CA GLY A 1198 19.51 17.57 36.97
C GLY A 1198 20.53 17.36 35.85
N ARG A 1199 20.46 16.22 35.16
CA ARG A 1199 21.29 15.83 34.00
C ARG A 1199 20.56 14.82 33.11
N GLU A 1200 19.39 15.23 32.62
CA GLU A 1200 18.70 14.71 31.43
C GLU A 1200 17.85 15.87 30.88
#